data_AF-A0A939UT86-F1
#
_entry.id   AF-A0A939UT86-F1
#
_cell.length_a   1.000
_cell.length_b   1.000
_cell.length_c   1.000
_cell.angle_alpha   90.00
_cell.angle_beta   90.00
_cell.angle_gamma   90.00
#
_symmetry.space_group_name_H-M   'P 1'
#
loop_
_entity.id
_entity.type
_entity.pdbx_description
1 polymer ?
#
loop_
_entity_poly.entity_id
_entity_poly.type
_entity_poly.pdbx_seq_one_letter_code
_entity_poly.pdbx_strand_id
1 'polypeptide(L)'
;MKKLFPKILIFTLAVLLVFSLVACNKQRNQQEEEHNEYETTLYTVTFSTNGGLSDFSQFNLTDVASGTFISAPKYSDGSAAIPTKVGYDFAYWSANGAEEFDFATTPVTSNLTLTAIYTSKQYKHTPNISAELKQNDDGSYSIVNGAYTYGHFDTPEENEFCSYYNSSSGTFKVPTTTLAGDWFVFWYYLNDSGKPVRFTTMASETSTTQSLSQLTSYTFTKPLTLYAMWHSQLPKLNVVFKDSLSDTVYKQLDLAMTDYLDETEAPNMSEAKAGYAFEKWYFVTTDSDGNEVLKDFTFDIADESDDNPTLPSDAAGVTSEFSGGTLTLYASWKKLVTVTNKTEFDNLYNDLRGDDEDRINTILGATIKIAGTIDLGTSEYEPLFDAEHRFEGIIDGGKPDANGNIVENSKIVGGVFGASSNASVFGNIAGELKNLDFENVGLKFSVQDNATFVAGVVASVSASKIHNVNVTIASLQIGVDGATIEDGYLKNGLSSVTFGGVVGKNAGGEITDTTVTLSSVNILAESIVFGGVAGESTSKISEVDVNVNVASIKAVDNNKSADGLSFAKIGGVAGSNGGSISKIDVTIALAEVESKNGFDFGGVCASNLGSITLSKAVATLASSAQKALVGGTVNAGGLVGKNTGTIANTHSAADLYVNYDSNSASVNLGGLVGNANAGTLYTSYSTGSINLSTARASKAYAGGLVGVDASCTVAYSFAVVDVVVQNAGNENYLGSVAGSDANGKVKSAWYASGCTLTVNGEALGDRGVGISTILVNLKSDVFVIGTSSTIRFDSTVWEIVGDNLPTLK
;
A
#
# COMPACT_ATOMS: atom_id res chain seq x y z
N MET A 1 1.19 -34.34 45.02
CA MET A 1 -0.09 -35.01 44.66
C MET A 1 0.26 -36.17 43.74
N LYS A 2 0.30 -37.38 44.29
CA LYS A 2 -0.72 -38.43 44.11
C LYS A 2 -0.72 -38.99 42.68
N LYS A 3 -0.04 -40.14 42.50
CA LYS A 3 -0.65 -41.48 42.28
C LYS A 3 -0.62 -41.80 40.78
N LEU A 4 -0.28 -42.97 40.26
CA LEU A 4 -0.29 -44.32 40.79
C LEU A 4 0.58 -45.18 39.82
N PHE A 5 1.63 -45.81 40.33
CA PHE A 5 2.20 -47.04 39.75
C PHE A 5 1.26 -48.22 40.13
N PRO A 6 1.55 -49.46 39.70
CA PRO A 6 1.18 -50.20 38.48
C PRO A 6 0.07 -51.26 38.79
N LYS A 7 -0.02 -52.32 37.97
CA LYS A 7 -0.64 -53.67 38.19
C LYS A 7 -1.78 -53.99 37.21
N ILE A 8 -1.56 -54.96 36.33
CA ILE A 8 -2.13 -56.33 36.43
C ILE A 8 -1.66 -57.12 35.20
N LEU A 9 -0.55 -57.83 35.38
CA LEU A 9 -0.28 -59.19 34.95
C LEU A 9 1.11 -59.45 35.57
N ILE A 10 1.36 -60.36 36.49
CA ILE A 10 0.73 -61.66 36.68
C ILE A 10 0.72 -61.94 38.18
N PHE A 11 -0.50 -61.90 38.70
CA PHE A 11 -0.90 -62.47 39.98
C PHE A 11 -1.03 -63.98 39.81
N THR A 12 0.08 -64.68 39.59
CA THR A 12 0.24 -66.14 39.57
C THR A 12 1.73 -66.42 39.35
N LEU A 13 2.55 -66.45 40.40
CA LEU A 13 2.56 -67.63 41.25
C LEU A 13 3.06 -67.25 42.64
N ALA A 14 2.12 -66.90 43.50
CA ALA A 14 2.26 -67.02 44.93
C ALA A 14 2.27 -68.51 45.30
N VAL A 15 3.46 -69.09 45.43
CA VAL A 15 3.82 -70.32 46.14
C VAL A 15 5.35 -70.22 46.21
N LEU A 16 6.06 -70.15 47.33
CA LEU A 16 5.77 -70.23 48.75
C LEU A 16 7.14 -70.00 49.44
N LEU A 17 7.12 -69.63 50.73
CA LEU A 17 8.22 -69.74 51.73
C LEU A 17 9.37 -68.73 51.57
N VAL A 18 9.65 -67.79 52.49
CA VAL A 18 9.60 -67.78 53.97
C VAL A 18 10.19 -69.06 54.57
N PHE A 19 11.46 -69.05 54.97
CA PHE A 19 11.80 -68.96 56.39
C PHE A 19 13.32 -68.87 56.57
N SER A 20 13.65 -68.03 57.55
CA SER A 20 14.93 -67.75 58.17
C SER A 20 15.67 -68.96 58.73
N LEU A 21 17.00 -68.84 58.73
CA LEU A 21 17.92 -69.17 59.83
C LEU A 21 17.44 -70.18 60.88
N VAL A 22 18.12 -71.32 60.96
CA VAL A 22 18.42 -71.97 62.26
C VAL A 22 19.91 -72.27 62.30
N ALA A 23 20.59 -71.56 63.20
CA ALA A 23 21.96 -71.85 63.59
C ALA A 23 21.99 -72.91 64.70
N CYS A 24 23.03 -73.75 64.59
CA CYS A 24 23.75 -74.44 65.65
C CYS A 24 23.29 -75.81 66.21
N ASN A 25 24.28 -76.72 66.15
CA ASN A 25 24.63 -77.85 67.04
C ASN A 25 23.90 -79.18 66.81
N LYS A 26 24.54 -80.37 66.81
CA LYS A 26 25.90 -80.77 67.24
C LYS A 26 26.20 -82.23 66.77
N GLN A 27 27.43 -82.49 66.31
CA GLN A 27 28.28 -83.72 66.41
C GLN A 27 27.65 -85.11 66.07
N ARG A 28 28.25 -86.00 65.25
CA ARG A 28 29.62 -86.57 65.34
C ARG A 28 29.92 -87.47 64.10
N ASN A 29 31.12 -87.34 63.54
CA ASN A 29 31.96 -88.20 62.65
C ASN A 29 31.37 -89.44 61.93
N GLN A 30 31.59 -89.55 60.60
CA GLN A 30 32.59 -90.42 59.94
C GLN A 30 32.49 -90.37 58.39
N GLN A 31 33.66 -90.34 57.75
CA GLN A 31 34.04 -90.82 56.40
C GLN A 31 33.55 -90.15 55.09
N GLU A 32 34.55 -89.57 54.42
CA GLU A 32 34.92 -89.62 52.98
C GLU A 32 34.04 -88.93 51.90
N GLU A 33 34.58 -87.78 51.47
CA GLU A 33 34.76 -87.22 50.11
C GLU A 33 33.91 -87.69 48.93
N GLU A 34 33.19 -86.73 48.32
CA GLU A 34 33.34 -86.31 46.91
C GLU A 34 32.39 -85.11 46.64
N HIS A 35 32.87 -83.96 46.12
CA HIS A 35 31.98 -82.94 45.54
C HIS A 35 32.67 -81.97 44.54
N ASN A 36 32.24 -82.11 43.28
CA ASN A 36 31.90 -81.12 42.23
C ASN A 36 32.90 -80.07 41.70
N GLU A 37 33.23 -80.22 40.42
CA GLU A 37 33.63 -79.13 39.51
C GLU A 37 32.38 -78.32 39.08
N TYR A 38 32.44 -76.99 39.15
CA TYR A 38 31.47 -76.10 38.49
C TYR A 38 32.07 -75.60 37.17
N GLU A 39 31.38 -75.79 36.04
CA GLU A 39 31.77 -75.15 34.77
C GLU A 39 31.75 -73.63 34.93
N THR A 40 32.90 -72.99 34.77
CA THR A 40 33.02 -71.53 34.84
C THR A 40 32.50 -70.96 33.52
N THR A 41 31.45 -70.13 33.57
CA THR A 41 30.96 -69.44 32.37
C THR A 41 32.03 -68.49 31.83
N LEU A 42 32.35 -68.58 30.54
CA LEU A 42 33.39 -67.80 29.89
C LEU A 42 32.79 -66.75 28.95
N TYR A 43 33.39 -65.56 28.89
CA TYR A 43 32.97 -64.43 28.07
C TYR A 43 34.08 -63.92 27.16
N THR A 44 33.68 -63.20 26.13
CA THR A 44 34.57 -62.48 25.22
C THR A 44 34.56 -60.99 25.55
N VAL A 45 35.74 -60.38 25.62
CA VAL A 45 35.89 -58.92 25.69
C VAL A 45 36.56 -58.42 24.42
N THR A 46 35.90 -57.50 23.73
CA THR A 46 36.43 -56.88 22.51
C THR A 46 36.75 -55.40 22.71
N PHE A 47 37.84 -54.93 22.10
CA PHE A 47 38.23 -53.53 22.11
C PHE A 47 37.89 -52.88 20.76
N SER A 48 36.93 -51.97 20.76
CA SER A 48 36.50 -51.22 19.58
C SER A 48 37.14 -49.83 19.57
N THR A 49 37.94 -49.53 18.56
CA THR A 49 38.61 -48.21 18.46
C THR A 49 37.67 -47.07 18.09
N ASN A 50 36.37 -47.31 17.85
CA ASN A 50 35.36 -46.28 17.59
C ASN A 50 35.75 -45.28 16.48
N GLY A 51 36.13 -45.83 15.31
CA GLY A 51 36.63 -45.06 14.17
C GLY A 51 38.08 -44.58 14.32
N GLY A 52 38.85 -45.16 15.25
CA GLY A 52 40.30 -44.99 15.32
C GLY A 52 41.01 -45.76 14.19
N LEU A 53 42.21 -45.27 13.81
CA LEU A 53 43.00 -45.80 12.71
C LEU A 53 43.78 -47.08 13.05
N SER A 54 43.90 -47.40 14.34
CA SER A 54 44.65 -48.55 14.84
C SER A 54 43.77 -49.80 14.88
N ASP A 55 44.29 -50.95 14.42
CA ASP A 55 43.64 -52.24 14.66
C ASP A 55 43.94 -52.72 16.09
N PHE A 56 42.88 -53.00 16.85
CA PHE A 56 42.94 -53.47 18.24
C PHE A 56 42.47 -54.91 18.42
N SER A 57 42.18 -55.62 17.32
CA SER A 57 41.67 -57.00 17.35
C SER A 57 42.59 -57.97 18.12
N GLN A 58 43.90 -57.76 18.09
CA GLN A 58 44.89 -58.56 18.83
C GLN A 58 44.77 -58.48 20.37
N PHE A 59 44.09 -57.46 20.90
CA PHE A 59 43.88 -57.29 22.34
C PHE A 59 42.53 -57.85 22.80
N ASN A 60 41.72 -58.38 21.87
CA ASN A 60 40.47 -59.04 22.24
C ASN A 60 40.78 -60.30 23.06
N LEU A 61 40.04 -60.47 24.15
CA LEU A 61 40.19 -61.61 25.04
C LEU A 61 39.04 -62.58 24.80
N THR A 62 39.38 -63.83 24.49
CA THR A 62 38.44 -64.96 24.53
C THR A 62 38.62 -65.72 25.84
N ASP A 63 37.59 -66.47 26.24
CA ASP A 63 37.66 -67.37 27.39
C ASP A 63 37.87 -66.69 28.76
N VAL A 64 37.36 -65.46 28.95
CA VAL A 64 37.43 -64.72 30.22
C VAL A 64 36.40 -65.25 31.21
N ALA A 65 36.84 -65.83 32.32
CA ALA A 65 35.96 -66.36 33.35
C ALA A 65 35.05 -65.30 33.99
N SER A 66 33.75 -65.63 34.13
CA SER A 66 32.75 -64.77 34.77
C SER A 66 33.17 -64.39 36.20
N GLY A 67 33.06 -63.09 36.53
CA GLY A 67 33.44 -62.53 37.82
C GLY A 67 34.90 -62.10 37.95
N THR A 68 35.73 -62.29 36.92
CA THR A 68 37.14 -61.87 36.92
C THR A 68 37.34 -60.44 36.41
N PHE A 69 38.43 -59.79 36.80
CA PHE A 69 38.83 -58.47 36.31
C PHE A 69 39.82 -58.60 35.15
N ILE A 70 39.72 -57.69 34.18
CA ILE A 70 40.64 -57.62 33.04
C ILE A 70 41.54 -56.39 33.17
N SER A 71 42.69 -56.40 32.48
CA SER A 71 43.58 -55.23 32.42
C SER A 71 43.35 -54.42 31.14
N ALA A 72 43.67 -53.13 31.19
CA ALA A 72 43.73 -52.30 29.99
C ALA A 72 44.74 -52.87 28.98
N PRO A 73 44.50 -52.72 27.66
CA PRO A 73 45.40 -53.22 26.61
C PRO A 73 46.84 -52.75 26.77
N LYS A 74 47.81 -53.67 26.67
CA LYS A 74 49.25 -53.38 26.73
C LYS A 74 49.99 -54.15 25.65
N TYR A 75 51.02 -53.54 25.08
CA TYR A 75 51.95 -54.22 24.18
C TYR A 75 52.85 -55.21 24.96
N SER A 76 53.54 -56.10 24.24
CA SER A 76 54.39 -57.15 24.84
C SER A 76 55.56 -56.62 25.66
N ASP A 77 55.93 -55.34 25.49
CA ASP A 77 56.94 -54.64 26.28
C ASP A 77 56.37 -54.02 27.58
N GLY A 78 55.07 -54.18 27.84
CA GLY A 78 54.38 -53.65 29.01
C GLY A 78 53.86 -52.22 28.88
N SER A 79 54.11 -51.54 27.76
CA SER A 79 53.59 -50.19 27.49
C SER A 79 52.08 -50.22 27.17
N ALA A 80 51.36 -49.15 27.52
CA ALA A 80 49.91 -49.07 27.26
C ALA A 80 49.64 -49.00 25.76
N ALA A 81 48.72 -49.84 25.27
CA ALA A 81 48.25 -49.80 23.90
C ALA A 81 47.08 -48.81 23.78
N ILE A 82 47.35 -47.64 23.18
CA ILE A 82 46.41 -46.53 23.05
C ILE A 82 45.97 -46.40 21.58
N PRO A 83 44.66 -46.43 21.28
CA PRO A 83 44.19 -46.29 19.91
C PRO A 83 44.39 -44.85 19.42
N THR A 84 44.72 -44.71 18.14
CA THR A 84 44.96 -43.39 17.53
C THR A 84 43.78 -42.97 16.66
N LYS A 85 43.41 -41.69 16.71
CA LYS A 85 42.38 -41.08 15.86
C LYS A 85 42.82 -39.68 15.43
N VAL A 86 42.72 -39.37 14.14
CA VAL A 86 43.20 -38.09 13.59
C VAL A 86 42.44 -36.94 14.23
N GLY A 87 43.17 -35.97 14.81
CA GLY A 87 42.58 -34.78 15.43
C GLY A 87 41.99 -34.99 16.82
N TYR A 88 42.15 -36.18 17.41
CA TYR A 88 41.67 -36.45 18.77
C TYR A 88 42.74 -37.07 19.66
N ASP A 89 42.62 -36.83 20.96
CA ASP A 89 43.34 -37.56 22.00
C ASP A 89 42.44 -38.66 22.57
N PHE A 90 43.01 -39.85 22.78
CA PHE A 90 42.30 -40.91 23.48
C PHE A 90 42.08 -40.48 24.94
N ALA A 91 40.82 -40.50 25.36
CA ALA A 91 40.45 -40.17 26.73
C ALA A 91 40.46 -41.45 27.59
N TYR A 92 39.61 -42.43 27.26
CA TYR A 92 39.45 -43.66 28.03
C TYR A 92 38.66 -44.74 27.25
N TRP A 93 38.61 -45.95 27.82
CA TRP A 93 37.74 -47.04 27.35
C TRP A 93 36.41 -47.00 28.08
N SER A 94 35.30 -47.23 27.38
CA SER A 94 33.96 -47.21 27.96
C SER A 94 33.15 -48.45 27.58
N ALA A 95 32.45 -49.04 28.54
CA ALA A 95 31.52 -50.15 28.32
C ALA A 95 30.14 -49.70 27.82
N ASN A 96 29.71 -48.48 28.19
CA ASN A 96 28.39 -47.93 27.87
C ASN A 96 28.47 -46.71 26.91
N GLY A 97 29.67 -46.31 26.51
CA GLY A 97 29.92 -45.15 25.65
C GLY A 97 29.94 -43.80 26.36
N ALA A 98 29.76 -43.75 27.69
CA ALA A 98 29.65 -42.53 28.47
C ALA A 98 30.61 -42.45 29.66
N GLU A 99 30.83 -43.55 30.37
CA GLU A 99 31.66 -43.58 31.59
C GLU A 99 32.95 -44.38 31.36
N GLU A 100 34.03 -43.98 32.02
CA GLU A 100 35.29 -44.72 32.00
C GLU A 100 35.14 -46.09 32.65
N PHE A 101 35.62 -47.13 31.97
CA PHE A 101 35.62 -48.48 32.49
C PHE A 101 36.74 -48.66 33.50
N ASP A 102 36.37 -48.91 34.76
CA ASP A 102 37.33 -49.20 35.82
C ASP A 102 37.78 -50.67 35.76
N PHE A 103 38.96 -50.88 35.17
CA PHE A 103 39.61 -52.19 35.06
C PHE A 103 39.95 -52.85 36.41
N ALA A 104 40.07 -52.08 37.50
CA ALA A 104 40.45 -52.60 38.81
C ALA A 104 39.25 -53.12 39.62
N THR A 105 38.06 -52.56 39.40
CA THR A 105 36.88 -52.83 40.25
C THR A 105 35.66 -53.34 39.49
N THR A 106 35.68 -53.36 38.15
CA THR A 106 34.54 -53.84 37.35
C THR A 106 34.79 -55.27 36.86
N PRO A 107 34.10 -56.30 37.40
CA PRO A 107 34.28 -57.67 36.95
C PRO A 107 33.54 -57.93 35.63
N VAL A 108 34.09 -58.81 34.79
CA VAL A 108 33.46 -59.26 33.55
C VAL A 108 32.39 -60.30 33.88
N THR A 109 31.12 -59.96 33.67
CA THR A 109 29.96 -60.83 33.96
C THR A 109 29.11 -61.14 32.72
N SER A 110 29.50 -60.65 31.56
CA SER A 110 28.91 -60.95 30.25
C SER A 110 29.90 -60.60 29.12
N ASN A 111 29.57 -60.98 27.87
CA ASN A 111 30.31 -60.48 26.72
C ASN A 111 30.22 -58.96 26.67
N LEU A 112 31.37 -58.29 26.55
CA LEU A 112 31.47 -56.83 26.64
C LEU A 112 32.34 -56.28 25.50
N THR A 113 31.90 -55.17 24.90
CA THR A 113 32.74 -54.36 24.02
C THR A 113 33.14 -53.08 24.72
N LEU A 114 34.44 -52.91 24.94
CA LEU A 114 35.02 -51.66 25.41
C LEU A 114 35.29 -50.76 24.21
N THR A 115 34.64 -49.61 24.19
CA THR A 115 34.68 -48.64 23.09
C THR A 115 35.58 -47.47 23.47
N ALA A 116 36.50 -47.08 22.58
CA ALA A 116 37.37 -45.93 22.81
C ALA A 116 36.58 -44.61 22.76
N ILE A 117 36.79 -43.77 23.77
CA ILE A 117 36.28 -42.40 23.86
C ILE A 117 37.42 -41.43 23.63
N TYR A 118 37.13 -40.35 22.91
CA TYR A 118 38.12 -39.40 22.43
C TYR A 118 37.72 -37.96 22.76
N THR A 119 38.72 -37.12 23.06
CA THR A 119 38.56 -35.67 23.22
C THR A 119 39.19 -34.95 22.03
N SER A 120 38.53 -33.93 21.49
CA SER A 120 39.09 -33.15 20.37
C SER A 120 40.40 -32.49 20.77
N LYS A 121 41.42 -32.61 19.91
CA LYS A 121 42.68 -31.90 20.11
C LYS A 121 42.46 -30.39 20.06
N GLN A 122 43.09 -29.70 21.00
CA GLN A 122 43.17 -28.25 21.02
C GLN A 122 44.41 -27.80 20.24
N TYR A 123 44.23 -26.85 19.33
CA TYR A 123 45.29 -26.25 18.53
C TYR A 123 45.43 -24.78 18.90
N LYS A 124 46.62 -24.40 19.40
CA LYS A 124 46.95 -23.03 19.76
C LYS A 124 47.54 -22.29 18.57
N HIS A 125 46.88 -21.23 18.12
CA HIS A 125 47.26 -20.42 16.98
C HIS A 125 48.27 -19.33 17.34
N THR A 126 48.98 -18.84 16.34
CA THR A 126 49.90 -17.70 16.49
C THR A 126 49.27 -16.46 15.86
N PRO A 127 48.82 -15.47 16.65
CA PRO A 127 48.31 -14.22 16.10
C PRO A 127 49.45 -13.34 15.58
N ASN A 128 49.22 -12.66 14.46
CA ASN A 128 50.10 -11.68 13.87
C ASN A 128 49.32 -10.41 13.54
N ILE A 129 49.50 -9.39 14.37
CA ILE A 129 48.80 -8.10 14.28
C ILE A 129 49.58 -7.03 13.49
N SER A 130 50.80 -7.36 13.07
CA SER A 130 51.75 -6.42 12.43
C SER A 130 51.88 -6.60 10.92
N ALA A 131 51.16 -7.58 10.37
CA ALA A 131 51.22 -7.93 8.97
C ALA A 131 50.33 -7.03 8.11
N GLU A 132 50.70 -6.85 6.86
CA GLU A 132 49.85 -6.33 5.80
C GLU A 132 49.66 -7.39 4.71
N LEU A 133 48.41 -7.56 4.25
CA LEU A 133 48.09 -8.38 3.10
C LEU A 133 48.26 -7.55 1.84
N LYS A 134 49.15 -7.97 0.95
CA LYS A 134 49.33 -7.35 -0.36
C LYS A 134 48.92 -8.30 -1.47
N GLN A 135 47.98 -7.86 -2.31
CA GLN A 135 47.73 -8.51 -3.60
C GLN A 135 48.76 -8.04 -4.62
N ASN A 136 49.37 -8.97 -5.34
CA ASN A 136 50.35 -8.72 -6.38
C ASN A 136 49.65 -8.62 -7.76
N ASP A 137 50.33 -8.02 -8.74
CA ASP A 137 49.80 -7.80 -10.10
C ASP A 137 49.37 -9.11 -10.81
N ASP A 138 49.96 -10.25 -10.42
CA ASP A 138 49.62 -11.58 -10.94
C ASP A 138 48.42 -12.24 -10.25
N GLY A 139 47.77 -11.52 -9.33
CA GLY A 139 46.64 -12.00 -8.53
C GLY A 139 47.01 -12.88 -7.34
N SER A 140 48.30 -13.13 -7.09
CA SER A 140 48.78 -13.81 -5.89
C SER A 140 48.76 -12.87 -4.67
N TYR A 141 48.82 -13.45 -3.48
CA TYR A 141 48.87 -12.69 -2.23
C TYR A 141 50.21 -12.89 -1.52
N SER A 142 50.69 -11.83 -0.87
CA SER A 142 51.89 -11.85 -0.05
C SER A 142 51.63 -11.17 1.29
N ILE A 143 52.35 -11.62 2.32
CA ILE A 143 52.32 -11.04 3.65
C ILE A 143 53.59 -10.23 3.87
N VAL A 144 53.45 -8.95 4.23
CA VAL A 144 54.57 -8.11 4.64
C VAL A 144 54.54 -7.96 6.15
N ASN A 145 55.42 -8.70 6.84
CA ASN A 145 55.51 -8.65 8.30
C ASN A 145 56.12 -7.33 8.79
N GLY A 146 55.52 -6.76 9.84
CA GLY A 146 55.98 -5.50 10.44
C GLY A 146 55.55 -4.24 9.68
N ALA A 147 54.75 -4.36 8.62
CA ALA A 147 54.25 -3.22 7.85
C ALA A 147 53.19 -2.42 8.64
N TYR A 148 52.38 -3.07 9.48
CA TYR A 148 51.42 -2.41 10.35
C TYR A 148 52.00 -2.24 11.76
N THR A 149 52.24 -0.99 12.19
CA THR A 149 52.95 -0.70 13.45
C THR A 149 52.06 -0.21 14.59
N TYR A 150 50.74 -0.09 14.37
CA TYR A 150 49.82 0.56 15.32
C TYR A 150 49.04 -0.44 16.21
N GLY A 151 49.03 -1.71 15.83
CA GLY A 151 48.28 -2.77 16.50
C GLY A 151 48.93 -3.22 17.80
N HIS A 152 48.12 -3.44 18.84
CA HIS A 152 48.57 -3.95 20.13
C HIS A 152 47.52 -4.83 20.82
N PHE A 153 47.96 -5.55 21.86
CA PHE A 153 47.10 -6.24 22.82
C PHE A 153 47.37 -5.66 24.21
N ASP A 154 46.32 -5.43 25.01
CA ASP A 154 46.48 -4.98 26.39
C ASP A 154 47.12 -6.07 27.28
N THR A 155 46.62 -7.32 27.19
CA THR A 155 47.27 -8.56 27.70
C THR A 155 46.58 -9.79 27.11
N PRO A 156 47.27 -10.67 26.33
CA PRO A 156 46.66 -11.90 25.84
C PRO A 156 46.69 -13.02 26.89
N GLU A 157 45.56 -13.69 27.14
CA GLU A 157 45.45 -14.90 27.95
C GLU A 157 45.80 -16.17 27.16
N GLU A 158 46.07 -17.26 27.88
CA GLU A 158 46.65 -18.49 27.29
C GLU A 158 45.74 -19.20 26.27
N ASN A 159 44.42 -18.99 26.36
CA ASN A 159 43.37 -19.69 25.59
C ASN A 159 42.63 -18.82 24.55
N GLU A 160 43.06 -17.57 24.33
CA GLU A 160 42.34 -16.60 23.47
C GLU A 160 42.56 -16.79 21.96
N PHE A 161 43.28 -17.84 21.56
CA PHE A 161 43.61 -18.18 20.18
C PHE A 161 43.66 -19.70 19.99
N CYS A 162 42.58 -20.38 20.36
CA CYS A 162 42.52 -21.84 20.35
C CYS A 162 41.32 -22.35 19.55
N SER A 163 41.57 -23.38 18.73
CA SER A 163 40.52 -24.14 18.03
C SER A 163 40.52 -25.59 18.48
N TYR A 164 39.34 -26.22 18.46
CA TYR A 164 39.20 -27.65 18.75
C TYR A 164 38.87 -28.40 17.46
N TYR A 165 39.55 -29.53 17.23
CA TYR A 165 39.31 -30.33 16.03
C TYR A 165 37.84 -30.73 15.87
N ASN A 166 37.33 -30.60 14.65
CA ASN A 166 35.96 -30.83 14.24
C ASN A 166 34.93 -30.04 15.07
N SER A 167 35.31 -28.84 15.52
CA SER A 167 34.45 -27.91 16.26
C SER A 167 34.55 -26.49 15.70
N SER A 168 33.47 -25.71 15.83
CA SER A 168 33.41 -24.27 15.58
C SER A 168 33.52 -23.43 16.87
N SER A 169 33.76 -24.05 18.02
CA SER A 169 33.76 -23.42 19.36
C SER A 169 35.03 -22.63 19.71
N GLY A 170 35.76 -22.13 18.73
CA GLY A 170 36.96 -21.31 18.95
C GLY A 170 36.59 -19.88 19.33
N THR A 171 37.36 -19.29 20.24
CA THR A 171 37.18 -17.93 20.74
C THR A 171 38.44 -17.12 20.43
N PHE A 172 38.29 -15.98 19.75
CA PHE A 172 39.42 -15.18 19.25
C PHE A 172 39.37 -13.74 19.73
N LYS A 173 40.43 -13.28 20.40
CA LYS A 173 40.49 -11.90 20.90
C LYS A 173 40.61 -10.87 19.78
N VAL A 174 39.95 -9.73 19.97
CA VAL A 174 40.06 -8.55 19.13
C VAL A 174 41.25 -7.69 19.60
N PRO A 175 42.28 -7.45 18.76
CA PRO A 175 43.33 -6.50 19.05
C PRO A 175 42.84 -5.06 18.86
N THR A 176 43.56 -4.10 19.43
CA THR A 176 43.28 -2.66 19.33
C THR A 176 44.35 -1.96 18.50
N THR A 177 44.01 -0.79 17.94
CA THR A 177 44.96 0.05 17.21
C THR A 177 45.02 1.46 17.80
N THR A 178 46.18 2.09 17.65
CA THR A 178 46.39 3.51 18.00
C THR A 178 46.22 4.46 16.80
N LEU A 179 45.99 3.91 15.60
CA LEU A 179 45.73 4.70 14.40
C LEU A 179 44.29 5.25 14.46
N ALA A 180 44.16 6.58 14.40
CA ALA A 180 42.86 7.23 14.46
C ALA A 180 42.00 6.86 13.25
N GLY A 181 40.74 6.48 13.50
CA GLY A 181 39.78 6.08 12.44
C GLY A 181 40.03 4.70 11.85
N ASP A 182 40.86 3.86 12.47
CA ASP A 182 41.10 2.48 12.06
C ASP A 182 40.69 1.53 13.18
N TRP A 183 40.29 0.32 12.82
CA TRP A 183 39.91 -0.72 13.77
C TRP A 183 40.18 -2.11 13.21
N PHE A 184 40.18 -3.09 14.09
CA PHE A 184 40.32 -4.49 13.70
C PHE A 184 38.99 -5.03 13.14
N VAL A 185 39.03 -5.74 12.02
CA VAL A 185 37.83 -6.26 11.35
C VAL A 185 37.69 -7.77 11.53
N PHE A 186 38.70 -8.58 11.20
CA PHE A 186 38.63 -10.04 11.37
C PHE A 186 40.00 -10.71 11.34
N TRP A 187 40.05 -11.97 11.78
CA TRP A 187 41.21 -12.85 11.62
C TRP A 187 41.12 -13.64 10.31
N TYR A 188 42.25 -13.80 9.63
CA TYR A 188 42.37 -14.65 8.44
C TYR A 188 43.66 -15.47 8.46
N TYR A 189 43.72 -16.52 7.63
CA TYR A 189 44.93 -17.30 7.40
C TYR A 189 45.17 -17.46 5.89
N LEU A 190 46.37 -17.88 5.51
CA LEU A 190 46.67 -18.28 4.13
C LEU A 190 46.51 -19.80 4.00
N ASN A 191 45.73 -20.24 3.03
CA ASN A 191 45.60 -21.67 2.72
C ASN A 191 46.89 -22.22 2.07
N ASP A 192 46.93 -23.52 1.79
CA ASP A 192 48.13 -24.17 1.21
C ASP A 192 48.49 -23.64 -0.20
N SER A 193 47.58 -22.93 -0.87
CA SER A 193 47.83 -22.23 -2.14
C SER A 193 48.22 -20.75 -1.96
N GLY A 194 48.42 -20.29 -0.72
CA GLY A 194 48.76 -18.89 -0.41
C GLY A 194 47.60 -17.91 -0.52
N LYS A 195 46.35 -18.37 -0.68
CA LYS A 195 45.18 -17.48 -0.75
C LYS A 195 44.65 -17.17 0.65
N PRO A 196 44.25 -15.92 0.94
CA PRO A 196 43.64 -15.55 2.20
C PRO A 196 42.26 -16.17 2.36
N VAL A 197 41.95 -16.62 3.58
CA VAL A 197 40.66 -17.18 3.97
C VAL A 197 40.27 -16.57 5.31
N ARG A 198 39.11 -15.91 5.37
CA ARG A 198 38.56 -15.35 6.61
C ARG A 198 38.28 -16.49 7.59
N PHE A 199 38.72 -16.32 8.83
CA PHE A 199 38.67 -17.36 9.85
C PHE A 199 37.59 -17.10 10.90
N THR A 200 37.30 -15.83 11.20
CA THR A 200 36.34 -15.42 12.23
C THR A 200 35.22 -14.55 11.67
N THR A 201 34.16 -14.39 12.47
CA THR A 201 33.16 -13.32 12.28
C THR A 201 33.82 -11.95 12.23
N MET A 202 33.11 -10.94 11.68
CA MET A 202 33.61 -9.56 11.68
C MET A 202 33.40 -8.89 13.05
N ALA A 203 34.33 -8.02 13.41
CA ALA A 203 34.21 -7.05 14.50
C ALA A 203 33.63 -5.73 13.97
N SER A 204 32.92 -5.00 14.82
CA SER A 204 32.51 -3.62 14.56
C SER A 204 33.59 -2.64 15.03
N GLU A 205 33.53 -1.39 14.57
CA GLU A 205 34.41 -0.29 15.04
C GLU A 205 34.41 -0.14 16.58
N THR A 206 33.25 -0.38 17.21
CA THR A 206 33.07 -0.27 18.67
C THR A 206 33.48 -1.52 19.46
N SER A 207 33.87 -2.61 18.79
CA SER A 207 34.13 -3.90 19.43
C SER A 207 35.52 -3.95 20.10
N THR A 208 35.65 -3.39 21.31
CA THR A 208 36.93 -3.37 22.05
C THR A 208 37.05 -4.46 23.12
N THR A 209 35.96 -5.16 23.45
CA THR A 209 35.91 -6.17 24.54
C THR A 209 35.36 -7.54 24.12
N GLN A 210 35.01 -7.71 22.85
CA GLN A 210 34.37 -8.93 22.35
C GLN A 210 35.41 -9.97 21.90
N SER A 211 35.06 -11.24 22.07
CA SER A 211 35.73 -12.34 21.37
C SER A 211 34.93 -12.73 20.14
N LEU A 212 35.63 -12.96 19.03
CA LEU A 212 35.03 -13.39 17.78
C LEU A 212 34.88 -14.89 17.72
N SER A 213 33.86 -15.34 16.99
CA SER A 213 33.57 -16.76 16.76
C SER A 213 34.22 -17.24 15.46
N GLN A 214 34.56 -18.52 15.42
CA GLN A 214 35.05 -19.19 14.21
C GLN A 214 33.93 -19.37 13.17
N LEU A 215 34.23 -19.19 11.87
CA LEU A 215 33.21 -19.32 10.80
C LEU A 215 32.87 -20.78 10.45
N THR A 216 33.86 -21.67 10.46
CA THR A 216 33.71 -23.07 9.99
C THR A 216 34.39 -24.03 10.96
N SER A 217 33.96 -25.29 11.02
CA SER A 217 34.62 -26.30 11.88
C SER A 217 36.12 -26.45 11.57
N TYR A 218 36.94 -26.54 12.62
CA TYR A 218 38.39 -26.64 12.49
C TYR A 218 38.83 -28.07 12.14
N THR A 219 39.32 -28.30 10.93
CA THR A 219 39.70 -29.65 10.45
C THR A 219 41.21 -29.81 10.21
N PHE A 220 42.00 -28.79 10.49
CA PHE A 220 43.46 -28.89 10.38
C PHE A 220 44.04 -29.70 11.55
N THR A 221 45.13 -30.40 11.29
CA THR A 221 45.86 -31.20 12.29
C THR A 221 47.14 -30.52 12.78
N LYS A 222 47.30 -29.23 12.48
CA LYS A 222 48.44 -28.36 12.84
C LYS A 222 47.89 -27.01 13.30
N PRO A 223 48.59 -26.23 14.14
CA PRO A 223 48.21 -24.84 14.42
C PRO A 223 48.39 -23.94 13.19
N LEU A 224 47.68 -22.81 13.17
CA LEU A 224 47.75 -21.79 12.10
C LEU A 224 48.39 -20.50 12.60
N THR A 225 48.96 -19.72 11.68
CA THR A 225 49.21 -18.29 11.88
C THR A 225 47.96 -17.53 11.46
N LEU A 226 47.43 -16.70 12.36
CA LEU A 226 46.26 -15.85 12.11
C LEU A 226 46.72 -14.42 11.96
N TYR A 227 46.37 -13.80 10.86
CA TYR A 227 46.72 -12.42 10.53
C TYR A 227 45.52 -11.51 10.80
N ALA A 228 45.79 -10.34 11.37
CA ALA A 228 44.77 -9.33 11.59
C ALA A 228 44.45 -8.60 10.28
N MET A 229 43.16 -8.43 9.98
CA MET A 229 42.70 -7.48 8.97
C MET A 229 42.30 -6.19 9.67
N TRP A 230 43.00 -5.10 9.35
CA TRP A 230 42.65 -3.74 9.79
C TRP A 230 41.74 -3.08 8.75
N HIS A 231 40.84 -2.21 9.19
CA HIS A 231 39.89 -1.53 8.30
C HIS A 231 40.60 -0.73 7.22
N SER A 232 41.68 -0.02 7.59
CA SER A 232 42.54 0.73 6.67
C SER A 232 43.18 -0.14 5.57
N GLN A 233 43.34 -1.45 5.82
CA GLN A 233 43.94 -2.43 4.91
C GLN A 233 42.90 -3.21 4.11
N LEU A 234 41.61 -3.03 4.36
CA LEU A 234 40.58 -3.66 3.53
C LEU A 234 40.76 -3.23 2.08
N PRO A 235 40.49 -4.14 1.12
CA PRO A 235 40.40 -3.75 -0.28
C PRO A 235 39.44 -2.57 -0.44
N LYS A 236 39.73 -1.73 -1.43
CA LYS A 236 38.89 -0.58 -1.75
C LYS A 236 37.92 -0.96 -2.87
N LEU A 237 36.66 -0.61 -2.67
CA LEU A 237 35.64 -0.57 -3.70
C LEU A 237 35.69 0.78 -4.37
N ASN A 238 35.82 0.79 -5.69
CA ASN A 238 35.72 2.02 -6.45
C ASN A 238 34.26 2.33 -6.78
N VAL A 239 33.70 3.38 -6.18
CA VAL A 239 32.32 3.82 -6.44
C VAL A 239 32.35 4.93 -7.48
N VAL A 240 31.61 4.73 -8.58
CA VAL A 240 31.54 5.67 -9.71
C VAL A 240 30.11 6.16 -9.88
N PHE A 241 29.90 7.46 -9.74
CA PHE A 241 28.62 8.12 -10.01
C PHE A 241 28.57 8.56 -11.47
N LYS A 242 27.61 8.03 -12.23
CA LYS A 242 27.46 8.29 -13.67
C LYS A 242 26.07 8.80 -14.04
N ASP A 243 25.99 9.47 -15.17
CA ASP A 243 24.74 9.80 -15.82
C ASP A 243 24.11 8.53 -16.45
N SER A 244 22.79 8.36 -16.40
CA SER A 244 22.11 7.24 -17.07
C SER A 244 21.86 7.47 -18.56
N LEU A 245 21.86 8.74 -18.99
CA LEU A 245 21.54 9.14 -20.37
C LEU A 245 22.79 9.48 -21.19
N SER A 246 23.98 9.43 -20.58
CA SER A 246 25.28 9.71 -21.18
C SER A 246 26.39 9.02 -20.39
N ASP A 247 27.58 8.88 -20.97
CA ASP A 247 28.73 8.28 -20.27
C ASP A 247 29.46 9.24 -19.30
N THR A 248 28.81 10.35 -18.91
CA THR A 248 29.42 11.37 -18.04
C THR A 248 29.60 10.82 -16.62
N VAL A 249 30.81 10.96 -16.06
CA VAL A 249 31.13 10.63 -14.66
C VAL A 249 31.05 11.90 -13.82
N TYR A 250 30.21 11.91 -12.78
CA TYR A 250 30.02 13.03 -11.88
C TYR A 250 31.02 13.06 -10.73
N LYS A 251 31.29 11.89 -10.14
CA LYS A 251 32.24 11.72 -9.02
C LYS A 251 32.72 10.28 -8.97
N GLN A 252 33.91 10.09 -8.42
CA GLN A 252 34.46 8.78 -8.10
C GLN A 252 35.13 8.87 -6.73
N LEU A 253 34.94 7.84 -5.90
CA LEU A 253 35.59 7.71 -4.60
C LEU A 253 35.92 6.25 -4.31
N ASP A 254 36.86 6.04 -3.40
CA ASP A 254 37.26 4.72 -2.93
C ASP A 254 36.73 4.51 -1.51
N LEU A 255 35.97 3.43 -1.32
CA LEU A 255 35.32 3.07 -0.09
C LEU A 255 35.87 1.73 0.42
N ALA A 256 36.01 1.52 1.74
CA ALA A 256 36.38 0.18 2.20
C ALA A 256 35.23 -0.81 1.91
N MET A 257 35.56 -2.06 1.61
CA MET A 257 34.58 -3.09 1.21
C MET A 257 33.45 -3.36 2.22
N THR A 258 33.59 -2.93 3.47
CA THR A 258 32.61 -3.11 4.56
C THR A 258 31.84 -1.84 4.89
N ASP A 259 32.18 -0.71 4.30
CA ASP A 259 31.58 0.57 4.65
C ASP A 259 30.30 0.80 3.86
N TYR A 260 29.35 1.46 4.51
CA TYR A 260 28.20 2.02 3.83
C TYR A 260 28.55 3.39 3.22
N LEU A 261 27.76 3.80 2.23
CA LEU A 261 27.94 5.06 1.53
C LEU A 261 26.96 6.09 2.07
N ASP A 262 27.47 7.18 2.65
CA ASP A 262 26.66 8.27 3.18
C ASP A 262 26.11 9.14 2.03
N GLU A 263 24.85 9.58 2.14
CA GLU A 263 24.21 10.41 1.11
C GLU A 263 24.99 11.72 0.84
N THR A 264 25.62 12.29 1.86
CA THR A 264 26.44 13.51 1.74
C THR A 264 27.69 13.31 0.88
N GLU A 265 28.11 12.06 0.65
CA GLU A 265 29.18 11.72 -0.27
C GLU A 265 28.69 11.65 -1.72
N ALA A 266 27.38 11.58 -1.98
CA ALA A 266 26.85 11.64 -3.33
C ALA A 266 26.96 13.07 -3.93
N PRO A 267 27.11 13.20 -5.26
CA PRO A 267 27.02 14.50 -5.91
C PRO A 267 25.63 15.11 -5.72
N ASN A 268 25.55 16.42 -5.49
CA ASN A 268 24.27 17.13 -5.55
C ASN A 268 23.81 17.23 -7.02
N MET A 269 22.65 16.67 -7.31
CA MET A 269 22.12 16.53 -8.67
C MET A 269 21.05 17.56 -9.03
N SER A 270 20.72 18.49 -8.14
CA SER A 270 19.59 19.43 -8.33
C SER A 270 19.65 20.26 -9.60
N GLU A 271 20.86 20.58 -10.09
CA GLU A 271 21.08 21.36 -11.32
C GLU A 271 22.05 20.66 -12.29
N ALA A 272 22.36 19.39 -12.06
CA ALA A 272 23.40 18.70 -12.83
C ALA A 272 23.01 18.41 -14.30
N LYS A 273 21.70 18.45 -14.64
CA LYS A 273 21.23 18.22 -16.01
C LYS A 273 20.08 19.14 -16.41
N ALA A 274 20.36 20.07 -17.32
CA ALA A 274 19.36 21.01 -17.82
C ALA A 274 18.17 20.30 -18.49
N GLY A 275 16.95 20.68 -18.10
CA GLY A 275 15.71 20.10 -18.64
C GLY A 275 15.37 18.71 -18.11
N TYR A 276 16.01 18.27 -17.03
CA TYR A 276 15.71 17.03 -16.32
C TYR A 276 15.72 17.28 -14.81
N ALA A 277 14.89 16.53 -14.08
CA ALA A 277 14.91 16.45 -12.63
C ALA A 277 15.55 15.12 -12.23
N PHE A 278 16.48 15.18 -11.27
CA PHE A 278 17.07 13.99 -10.68
C PHE A 278 16.02 13.27 -9.83
N GLU A 279 15.90 11.96 -9.98
CA GLU A 279 14.99 11.16 -9.17
C GLU A 279 15.71 10.40 -8.06
N LYS A 280 16.75 9.63 -8.42
CA LYS A 280 17.44 8.70 -7.52
C LYS A 280 18.71 8.16 -8.14
N TRP A 281 19.55 7.52 -7.32
CA TRP A 281 20.65 6.69 -7.77
C TRP A 281 20.20 5.23 -7.87
N TYR A 282 20.61 4.54 -8.93
CA TYR A 282 20.37 3.11 -9.10
C TYR A 282 21.63 2.38 -9.59
N PHE A 283 21.68 1.08 -9.44
CA PHE A 283 22.73 0.22 -9.98
C PHE A 283 22.11 -0.91 -10.80
N VAL A 284 22.94 -1.56 -11.63
CA VAL A 284 22.51 -2.64 -12.51
C VAL A 284 23.06 -3.96 -11.99
N THR A 285 22.19 -4.95 -11.87
CA THR A 285 22.54 -6.35 -11.55
C THR A 285 22.07 -7.26 -12.67
N THR A 286 22.47 -8.52 -12.64
CA THR A 286 22.02 -9.54 -13.61
C THR A 286 21.18 -10.59 -12.88
N ASP A 287 20.01 -10.92 -13.45
CA ASP A 287 19.17 -12.01 -12.92
C ASP A 287 19.72 -13.40 -13.28
N SER A 288 19.03 -14.46 -12.86
CA SER A 288 19.41 -15.85 -13.17
C SER A 288 19.41 -16.19 -14.66
N ASP A 289 18.69 -15.40 -15.46
CA ASP A 289 18.48 -15.61 -16.89
C ASP A 289 19.44 -14.76 -17.73
N GLY A 290 20.26 -13.91 -17.10
CA GLY A 290 21.23 -13.06 -17.77
C GLY A 290 20.70 -11.67 -18.13
N ASN A 291 19.49 -11.29 -17.70
CA ASN A 291 18.92 -9.98 -18.01
C ASN A 291 19.38 -8.93 -17.00
N GLU A 292 19.55 -7.70 -17.48
CA GLU A 292 19.82 -6.55 -16.62
C GLU A 292 18.61 -6.19 -15.78
N VAL A 293 18.84 -6.00 -14.48
CA VAL A 293 17.85 -5.57 -13.50
C VAL A 293 18.36 -4.32 -12.80
N LEU A 294 17.60 -3.23 -12.95
CA LEU A 294 17.86 -1.97 -12.28
C LEU A 294 17.38 -2.08 -10.81
N LYS A 295 18.26 -1.70 -9.88
CA LYS A 295 17.97 -1.69 -8.45
C LYS A 295 18.29 -0.33 -7.87
N ASP A 296 17.35 0.21 -7.10
CA ASP A 296 17.54 1.48 -6.40
C ASP A 296 18.65 1.33 -5.36
N PHE A 297 19.47 2.37 -5.21
CA PHE A 297 20.50 2.42 -4.19
C PHE A 297 20.02 3.24 -3.01
N THR A 298 20.00 2.63 -1.82
CA THR A 298 19.65 3.31 -0.56
C THR A 298 20.94 3.67 0.18
N PHE A 299 21.15 4.97 0.41
CA PHE A 299 22.29 5.48 1.17
C PHE A 299 22.14 5.21 2.67
N ASP A 300 23.25 5.27 3.39
CA ASP A 300 23.24 5.31 4.84
C ASP A 300 22.97 6.74 5.29
N ILE A 301 21.91 6.94 6.07
CA ILE A 301 21.46 8.24 6.55
C ILE A 301 21.64 8.25 8.06
N ALA A 302 22.58 9.06 8.54
CA ALA A 302 22.81 9.23 9.97
C ALA A 302 21.50 9.66 10.68
N ASP A 303 21.17 8.97 11.77
CA ASP A 303 19.98 9.16 12.62
C ASP A 303 18.65 8.52 12.16
N GLU A 304 18.59 7.78 11.05
CA GLU A 304 17.40 7.00 10.65
C GLU A 304 17.58 5.50 10.92
N SER A 305 16.94 4.97 11.98
CA SER A 305 17.17 3.58 12.44
C SER A 305 16.46 2.49 11.60
N ASP A 306 15.64 2.87 10.63
CA ASP A 306 14.79 1.96 9.84
C ASP A 306 15.18 1.86 8.35
N ASP A 307 16.17 2.63 7.90
CA ASP A 307 16.64 2.57 6.53
C ASP A 307 17.64 1.42 6.40
N ASN A 308 17.20 0.31 5.82
CA ASN A 308 18.05 -0.83 5.49
C ASN A 308 19.00 -0.45 4.35
N PRO A 309 20.22 0.07 4.61
CA PRO A 309 21.02 0.72 3.59
C PRO A 309 21.64 -0.32 2.68
N THR A 310 21.89 0.05 1.43
CA THR A 310 22.50 -0.86 0.46
C THR A 310 24.00 -0.94 0.71
N LEU A 311 24.51 -2.12 1.08
CA LEU A 311 25.96 -2.31 1.18
C LEU A 311 26.61 -2.22 -0.22
N PRO A 312 27.54 -1.28 -0.47
CA PRO A 312 28.11 -1.05 -1.79
C PRO A 312 28.81 -2.27 -2.40
N SER A 313 29.47 -3.10 -1.58
CA SER A 313 30.14 -4.31 -2.03
C SER A 313 29.18 -5.39 -2.51
N ASP A 314 28.03 -5.53 -1.87
CA ASP A 314 26.95 -6.42 -2.31
C ASP A 314 26.34 -5.92 -3.63
N ALA A 315 26.11 -4.60 -3.74
CA ALA A 315 25.61 -3.97 -4.97
C ALA A 315 26.57 -4.14 -6.15
N ALA A 316 27.88 -4.13 -5.89
CA ALA A 316 28.92 -4.40 -6.89
C ALA A 316 29.09 -5.89 -7.23
N GLY A 317 28.36 -6.79 -6.55
CA GLY A 317 28.45 -8.23 -6.76
C GLY A 317 29.79 -8.83 -6.31
N VAL A 318 30.48 -8.20 -5.36
CA VAL A 318 31.78 -8.70 -4.90
C VAL A 318 31.59 -9.86 -3.93
N THR A 319 32.18 -11.01 -4.25
CA THR A 319 31.98 -12.25 -3.48
C THR A 319 33.12 -12.58 -2.52
N SER A 320 34.14 -11.72 -2.41
CA SER A 320 35.28 -11.94 -1.52
C SER A 320 35.68 -10.66 -0.81
N GLU A 321 35.87 -10.79 0.51
CA GLU A 321 36.30 -9.71 1.41
C GLU A 321 37.77 -9.31 1.22
N PHE A 322 38.49 -9.99 0.31
CA PHE A 322 39.89 -9.75 -0.01
C PHE A 322 40.12 -9.16 -1.41
N SER A 323 39.04 -8.94 -2.16
CA SER A 323 39.09 -8.30 -3.49
C SER A 323 38.27 -7.01 -3.47
N GLY A 324 38.80 -5.96 -4.08
CA GLY A 324 38.01 -4.77 -4.41
C GLY A 324 37.05 -5.04 -5.57
N GLY A 325 36.44 -3.97 -6.06
CA GLY A 325 35.54 -4.02 -7.21
C GLY A 325 35.17 -2.62 -7.68
N THR A 326 34.22 -2.54 -8.61
CA THR A 326 33.66 -1.27 -9.06
C THR A 326 32.15 -1.31 -8.93
N LEU A 327 31.59 -0.38 -8.16
CA LEU A 327 30.15 -0.09 -8.17
C LEU A 327 29.91 1.10 -9.08
N THR A 328 29.01 0.96 -10.06
CA THR A 328 28.53 2.12 -10.83
C THR A 328 27.12 2.46 -10.38
N LEU A 329 26.95 3.67 -9.85
CA LEU A 329 25.67 4.27 -9.52
C LEU A 329 25.26 5.22 -10.65
N TYR A 330 24.10 4.99 -11.23
CA TYR A 330 23.53 5.78 -12.32
C TYR A 330 22.49 6.75 -11.78
N ALA A 331 22.59 8.01 -12.18
CA ALA A 331 21.59 9.02 -11.88
C ALA A 331 20.35 8.79 -12.74
N SER A 332 19.20 8.51 -12.12
CA SER A 332 17.90 8.45 -12.80
C SER A 332 17.37 9.86 -13.06
N TRP A 333 16.83 10.08 -14.25
CA TRP A 333 16.36 11.38 -14.70
C TRP A 333 14.94 11.31 -15.22
N LYS A 334 14.10 12.22 -14.73
CA LYS A 334 12.79 12.49 -15.30
C LYS A 334 12.84 13.76 -16.13
N LYS A 335 12.24 13.75 -17.33
CA LYS A 335 12.18 14.96 -18.16
C LYS A 335 11.46 16.07 -17.38
N LEU A 336 12.03 17.26 -17.36
CA LEU A 336 11.42 18.45 -16.77
C LEU A 336 11.08 19.45 -17.87
N VAL A 337 9.79 19.73 -18.04
CA VAL A 337 9.26 20.76 -18.94
C VAL A 337 8.75 21.90 -18.07
N THR A 338 9.27 23.11 -18.25
CA THR A 338 8.81 24.30 -17.52
C THR A 338 8.03 25.21 -18.45
N VAL A 339 6.85 25.64 -18.01
CA VAL A 339 5.98 26.57 -18.75
C VAL A 339 5.69 27.77 -17.85
N THR A 340 6.24 28.92 -18.22
CA THR A 340 6.16 30.20 -17.50
C THR A 340 5.31 31.24 -18.25
N ASN A 341 5.05 31.01 -19.53
CA ASN A 341 4.32 31.93 -20.40
C ASN A 341 3.65 31.18 -21.57
N LYS A 342 2.83 31.91 -22.33
CA LYS A 342 2.11 31.37 -23.50
C LYS A 342 3.06 30.76 -24.55
N THR A 343 4.19 31.39 -24.84
CA THR A 343 5.12 30.88 -25.88
C THR A 343 5.67 29.51 -25.51
N GLU A 344 5.96 29.26 -24.23
CA GLU A 344 6.39 27.94 -23.76
C GLU A 344 5.25 26.92 -23.78
N PHE A 345 4.01 27.34 -23.51
CA PHE A 345 2.83 26.50 -23.70
C PHE A 345 2.65 26.13 -25.17
N ASP A 346 2.77 27.09 -26.09
CA ASP A 346 2.70 26.87 -27.53
C ASP A 346 3.80 25.91 -28.00
N ASN A 347 5.01 26.00 -27.46
CA ASN A 347 6.11 25.08 -27.79
C ASN A 347 5.79 23.66 -27.34
N LEU A 348 5.30 23.47 -26.10
CA LEU A 348 4.87 22.16 -25.61
C LEU A 348 3.73 21.59 -26.47
N TYR A 349 2.74 22.42 -26.82
CA TYR A 349 1.64 22.03 -27.69
C TYR A 349 2.15 21.57 -29.07
N ASN A 350 3.05 22.33 -29.69
CA ASN A 350 3.61 21.98 -31.00
C ASN A 350 4.47 20.70 -30.94
N ASP A 351 5.21 20.48 -29.86
CA ASP A 351 5.98 19.24 -29.67
C ASP A 351 5.08 18.01 -29.66
N LEU A 352 3.93 18.11 -28.99
CA LEU A 352 2.90 17.07 -28.92
C LEU A 352 2.06 16.92 -30.20
N ARG A 353 2.34 17.74 -31.23
CA ARG A 353 1.72 17.66 -32.57
C ARG A 353 2.74 17.40 -33.67
N GLY A 354 4.01 17.21 -33.31
CA GLY A 354 5.06 16.82 -34.25
C GLY A 354 5.02 15.32 -34.56
N ASP A 355 5.93 14.88 -35.43
CA ASP A 355 6.06 13.48 -35.85
C ASP A 355 7.17 12.72 -35.10
N ASP A 356 7.78 13.34 -34.07
CA ASP A 356 8.88 12.76 -33.29
C ASP A 356 8.34 11.95 -32.10
N GLU A 357 8.06 10.67 -32.35
CA GLU A 357 7.48 9.74 -31.35
C GLU A 357 8.35 9.62 -30.09
N ASP A 358 9.69 9.64 -30.21
CA ASP A 358 10.60 9.55 -29.05
C ASP A 358 10.47 10.78 -28.15
N ARG A 359 10.37 11.96 -28.77
CA ARG A 359 10.14 13.22 -28.05
C ARG A 359 8.77 13.22 -27.37
N ILE A 360 7.72 12.79 -28.06
CA ILE A 360 6.36 12.69 -27.50
C ILE A 360 6.37 11.74 -26.30
N ASN A 361 6.88 10.51 -26.46
CA ASN A 361 6.95 9.52 -25.39
C ASN A 361 7.73 10.03 -24.16
N THR A 362 8.81 10.79 -24.39
CA THR A 362 9.56 11.44 -23.31
C THR A 362 8.73 12.47 -22.54
N ILE A 363 7.87 13.23 -23.24
CA ILE A 363 6.97 14.22 -22.62
C ILE A 363 5.83 13.52 -21.87
N LEU A 364 5.29 12.41 -22.37
CA LEU A 364 4.18 11.69 -21.73
C LEU A 364 4.51 11.19 -20.32
N GLY A 365 5.78 10.91 -20.04
CA GLY A 365 6.28 10.56 -18.71
C GLY A 365 6.94 11.72 -17.93
N ALA A 366 6.90 12.95 -18.43
CA ALA A 366 7.64 14.08 -17.87
C ALA A 366 7.02 14.67 -16.59
N THR A 367 7.78 15.49 -15.87
CA THR A 367 7.23 16.50 -14.97
C THR A 367 7.04 17.80 -15.75
N ILE A 368 5.80 18.27 -15.86
CA ILE A 368 5.42 19.55 -16.44
C ILE A 368 5.17 20.53 -15.31
N LYS A 369 6.07 21.49 -15.13
CA LYS A 369 5.95 22.55 -14.13
C LYS A 369 5.33 23.79 -14.77
N ILE A 370 4.12 24.13 -14.34
CA ILE A 370 3.48 25.40 -14.68
C ILE A 370 3.91 26.41 -13.61
N ALA A 371 4.49 27.54 -14.02
CA ALA A 371 5.02 28.53 -13.09
C ALA A 371 4.42 29.91 -13.37
N GLY A 372 3.54 30.35 -12.47
CA GLY A 372 2.85 31.63 -12.57
C GLY A 372 1.54 31.54 -13.38
N THR A 373 1.13 32.66 -13.96
CA THR A 373 -0.12 32.75 -14.73
C THR A 373 0.16 32.62 -16.23
N ILE A 374 -0.39 31.59 -16.86
CA ILE A 374 -0.34 31.34 -18.29
C ILE A 374 -1.64 31.85 -18.92
N ASP A 375 -1.62 33.07 -19.45
CA ASP A 375 -2.75 33.65 -20.19
C ASP A 375 -2.68 33.26 -21.67
N LEU A 376 -3.65 32.47 -22.11
CA LEU A 376 -3.76 31.96 -23.47
C LEU A 376 -4.72 32.80 -24.35
N GLY A 377 -5.38 33.80 -23.76
CA GLY A 377 -6.30 34.71 -24.45
C GLY A 377 -7.47 33.97 -25.08
N THR A 378 -7.66 34.14 -26.39
CA THR A 378 -8.70 33.43 -27.17
C THR A 378 -8.10 32.45 -28.17
N SER A 379 -6.85 32.01 -27.95
CA SER A 379 -6.16 31.09 -28.85
C SER A 379 -6.84 29.72 -28.82
N GLU A 380 -6.97 29.09 -29.97
CA GLU A 380 -7.58 27.76 -30.08
C GLU A 380 -6.54 26.65 -30.02
N TYR A 381 -6.82 25.60 -29.24
CA TYR A 381 -5.98 24.41 -29.14
C TYR A 381 -6.84 23.15 -29.17
N GLU A 382 -6.23 22.05 -29.58
CA GLU A 382 -6.70 20.73 -29.18
C GLU A 382 -6.20 20.41 -27.76
N PRO A 383 -6.83 19.48 -27.02
CA PRO A 383 -6.31 19.05 -25.72
C PRO A 383 -4.88 18.51 -25.84
N LEU A 384 -3.99 18.85 -24.90
CA LEU A 384 -2.56 18.51 -25.01
C LEU A 384 -2.32 17.01 -25.25
N PHE A 385 -3.06 16.15 -24.55
CA PHE A 385 -2.94 14.70 -24.61
C PHE A 385 -4.21 14.05 -25.14
N ASP A 386 -4.07 12.89 -25.77
CA ASP A 386 -5.18 12.14 -26.37
C ASP A 386 -5.21 10.68 -25.89
N ALA A 387 -6.11 9.86 -26.45
CA ALA A 387 -6.27 8.48 -26.01
C ALA A 387 -5.08 7.56 -26.37
N GLU A 388 -4.34 7.88 -27.44
CA GLU A 388 -3.15 7.14 -27.89
C GLU A 388 -1.89 7.69 -27.21
N HIS A 389 -1.87 8.99 -26.91
CA HIS A 389 -0.78 9.71 -26.24
C HIS A 389 -1.20 10.15 -24.84
N ARG A 390 -1.52 9.19 -23.99
CA ARG A 390 -2.00 9.45 -22.62
C ARG A 390 -0.85 9.91 -21.72
N PHE A 391 -1.04 11.00 -20.98
CA PHE A 391 0.00 11.52 -20.08
C PHE A 391 0.01 10.79 -18.73
N GLU A 392 1.15 10.25 -18.34
CA GLU A 392 1.36 9.45 -17.12
C GLU A 392 2.30 10.14 -16.12
N GLY A 393 2.88 11.28 -16.50
CA GLY A 393 3.79 12.06 -15.69
C GLY A 393 3.12 12.90 -14.59
N ILE A 394 3.77 14.00 -14.21
CA ILE A 394 3.28 14.92 -13.16
C ILE A 394 3.07 16.30 -13.78
N ILE A 395 1.90 16.91 -13.57
CA ILE A 395 1.65 18.33 -13.85
C ILE A 395 1.56 19.05 -12.51
N ASP A 396 2.46 20.00 -12.27
CA ASP A 396 2.54 20.70 -10.99
C ASP A 396 2.57 22.21 -11.20
N GLY A 397 1.57 22.90 -10.63
CA GLY A 397 1.51 24.36 -10.58
C GLY A 397 2.03 24.97 -9.28
N GLY A 398 2.58 24.15 -8.37
CA GLY A 398 2.87 24.53 -7.00
C GLY A 398 4.02 25.52 -6.88
N LYS A 399 3.78 26.60 -6.12
CA LYS A 399 4.80 27.54 -5.70
C LYS A 399 5.11 27.33 -4.22
N PRO A 400 6.22 26.63 -3.90
CA PRO A 400 6.62 26.40 -2.52
C PRO A 400 7.23 27.65 -1.87
N ASP A 401 7.08 27.78 -0.55
CA ASP A 401 7.88 28.67 0.29
C ASP A 401 9.30 28.11 0.51
N ALA A 402 10.11 28.81 1.33
CA ALA A 402 11.47 28.39 1.67
C ALA A 402 11.54 27.04 2.42
N ASN A 403 10.43 26.57 2.99
CA ASN A 403 10.32 25.31 3.72
C ASN A 403 9.68 24.20 2.87
N GLY A 404 9.36 24.47 1.59
CA GLY A 404 8.72 23.51 0.70
C GLY A 404 7.19 23.46 0.78
N ASN A 405 6.54 24.29 1.61
CA ASN A 405 5.08 24.31 1.71
C ASN A 405 4.48 25.06 0.52
N ILE A 406 3.45 24.50 -0.11
CA ILE A 406 2.75 25.19 -1.20
C ILE A 406 1.97 26.37 -0.64
N VAL A 407 2.32 27.59 -1.08
CA VAL A 407 1.66 28.84 -0.65
C VAL A 407 0.75 29.44 -1.71
N GLU A 408 0.91 29.05 -2.97
CA GLU A 408 0.15 29.57 -4.11
C GLU A 408 0.11 28.54 -5.24
N ASN A 409 -1.03 28.47 -5.93
CA ASN A 409 -1.21 27.70 -7.15
C ASN A 409 -0.91 28.57 -8.38
N SER A 410 -0.22 28.01 -9.36
CA SER A 410 -0.11 28.61 -10.70
C SER A 410 -1.45 28.54 -11.42
N LYS A 411 -1.59 29.25 -12.55
CA LYS A 411 -2.89 29.40 -13.22
C LYS A 411 -2.81 29.25 -14.73
N ILE A 412 -3.82 28.64 -15.34
CA ILE A 412 -4.11 28.72 -16.77
C ILE A 412 -5.36 29.59 -16.96
N VAL A 413 -5.23 30.64 -17.77
CA VAL A 413 -6.30 31.63 -17.99
C VAL A 413 -6.64 31.69 -19.48
N GLY A 414 -7.93 31.61 -19.79
CA GLY A 414 -8.41 31.69 -21.17
C GLY A 414 -7.99 30.50 -22.04
N GLY A 415 -7.83 30.75 -23.34
CA GLY A 415 -7.69 29.72 -24.38
C GLY A 415 -9.04 29.07 -24.69
N VAL A 416 -9.13 28.42 -25.85
CA VAL A 416 -10.32 27.68 -26.27
C VAL A 416 -9.89 26.28 -26.71
N PHE A 417 -10.34 25.26 -26.00
CA PHE A 417 -9.85 23.89 -26.18
C PHE A 417 -10.92 22.96 -26.72
N GLY A 418 -10.61 22.21 -27.78
CA GLY A 418 -11.52 21.21 -28.30
C GLY A 418 -10.97 20.43 -29.49
N ALA A 419 -11.36 19.16 -29.56
CA ALA A 419 -11.10 18.24 -30.67
C ALA A 419 -12.43 17.77 -31.30
N SER A 420 -12.40 16.63 -32.00
CA SER A 420 -13.57 16.07 -32.68
C SER A 420 -14.61 15.43 -31.76
N SER A 421 -14.20 14.95 -30.58
CA SER A 421 -15.07 14.21 -29.65
C SER A 421 -14.82 14.53 -28.17
N ASN A 422 -13.92 15.47 -27.88
CA ASN A 422 -13.58 15.83 -26.52
C ASN A 422 -13.09 17.28 -26.43
N ALA A 423 -13.15 17.86 -25.23
CA ALA A 423 -12.76 19.25 -25.00
C ALA A 423 -12.26 19.44 -23.57
N SER A 424 -11.00 19.85 -23.42
CA SER A 424 -10.33 20.18 -22.15
C SER A 424 -8.92 20.69 -22.41
N VAL A 425 -8.26 21.26 -21.39
CA VAL A 425 -6.84 21.65 -21.51
C VAL A 425 -5.94 20.42 -21.77
N PHE A 426 -6.09 19.37 -20.96
CA PHE A 426 -5.17 18.23 -20.97
C PHE A 426 -5.65 16.99 -21.69
N GLY A 427 -6.95 16.84 -21.96
CA GLY A 427 -7.46 15.68 -22.69
C GLY A 427 -7.44 14.40 -21.85
N ASN A 428 -6.55 13.45 -22.14
CA ASN A 428 -6.48 12.18 -21.41
C ASN A 428 -5.24 12.06 -20.51
N ILE A 429 -5.46 11.89 -19.21
CA ILE A 429 -4.40 11.84 -18.20
C ILE A 429 -4.52 10.61 -17.28
N ALA A 430 -3.38 10.11 -16.80
CA ALA A 430 -3.22 8.93 -15.93
C ALA A 430 -2.31 9.16 -14.71
N GLY A 431 -1.45 10.18 -14.75
CA GLY A 431 -0.47 10.43 -13.70
C GLY A 431 -1.00 11.26 -12.54
N GLU A 432 -0.36 12.40 -12.28
CA GLU A 432 -0.71 13.31 -11.18
C GLU A 432 -0.84 14.74 -11.70
N LEU A 433 -1.85 15.47 -11.22
CA LEU A 433 -2.05 16.88 -11.52
C LEU A 433 -2.36 17.61 -10.22
N LYS A 434 -1.56 18.62 -9.89
CA LYS A 434 -1.72 19.34 -8.63
C LYS A 434 -1.39 20.81 -8.68
N ASN A 435 -1.93 21.54 -7.71
CA ASN A 435 -1.58 22.92 -7.38
C ASN A 435 -1.77 23.90 -8.57
N LEU A 436 -2.81 23.69 -9.38
CA LEU A 436 -3.02 24.43 -10.63
C LEU A 436 -4.47 24.88 -10.74
N ASP A 437 -4.68 26.18 -10.94
CA ASP A 437 -6.01 26.76 -11.11
C ASP A 437 -6.33 27.06 -12.59
N PHE A 438 -7.62 27.05 -12.93
CA PHE A 438 -8.14 27.30 -14.26
C PHE A 438 -9.20 28.40 -14.22
N GLU A 439 -8.97 29.48 -14.97
CA GLU A 439 -9.89 30.63 -14.98
C GLU A 439 -10.34 30.95 -16.41
N ASN A 440 -11.66 30.92 -16.62
CA ASN A 440 -12.32 31.27 -17.88
C ASN A 440 -11.76 30.58 -19.12
N VAL A 441 -11.32 29.32 -18.97
CA VAL A 441 -10.96 28.46 -20.10
C VAL A 441 -12.20 28.17 -20.95
N GLY A 442 -12.10 28.45 -22.25
CA GLY A 442 -13.15 28.15 -23.22
C GLY A 442 -13.08 26.70 -23.71
N LEU A 443 -14.23 26.13 -24.07
CA LEU A 443 -14.33 24.80 -24.66
C LEU A 443 -14.97 24.88 -26.05
N LYS A 444 -14.38 24.20 -27.02
CA LYS A 444 -14.87 24.14 -28.40
C LYS A 444 -15.49 22.78 -28.69
N PHE A 445 -16.68 22.82 -29.28
CA PHE A 445 -17.42 21.64 -29.69
C PHE A 445 -17.55 21.66 -31.21
N SER A 446 -16.91 20.69 -31.88
CA SER A 446 -17.01 20.54 -33.32
C SER A 446 -18.34 19.88 -33.66
N VAL A 447 -19.27 20.67 -34.17
CA VAL A 447 -20.63 20.19 -34.41
C VAL A 447 -20.72 19.45 -35.75
N GLN A 448 -20.92 18.14 -35.69
CA GLN A 448 -21.13 17.22 -36.83
C GLN A 448 -22.37 16.35 -36.55
N ASP A 449 -22.94 15.69 -37.57
CA ASP A 449 -24.06 14.78 -37.39
C ASP A 449 -23.73 13.69 -36.36
N ASN A 450 -24.59 13.53 -35.35
CA ASN A 450 -24.50 12.56 -34.26
C ASN A 450 -23.25 12.68 -33.36
N ALA A 451 -22.75 13.91 -33.16
CA ALA A 451 -21.54 14.13 -32.37
C ALA A 451 -21.74 13.77 -30.88
N THR A 452 -20.76 13.09 -30.30
CA THR A 452 -20.71 12.74 -28.87
C THR A 452 -19.45 13.33 -28.27
N PHE A 453 -19.62 14.12 -27.20
CA PHE A 453 -18.53 14.86 -26.56
C PHE A 453 -18.36 14.50 -25.09
N VAL A 454 -17.10 14.29 -24.71
CA VAL A 454 -16.67 14.21 -23.32
C VAL A 454 -15.80 15.42 -23.01
N ALA A 455 -16.25 16.26 -22.09
CA ALA A 455 -15.63 17.54 -21.82
C ALA A 455 -15.41 17.79 -20.33
N GLY A 456 -14.30 18.43 -20.01
CA GLY A 456 -14.07 19.07 -18.73
C GLY A 456 -13.08 20.21 -18.87
N VAL A 457 -13.01 21.12 -17.89
CA VAL A 457 -12.05 22.23 -18.03
C VAL A 457 -10.62 21.71 -18.00
N VAL A 458 -10.33 20.79 -17.07
CA VAL A 458 -8.98 20.26 -16.84
C VAL A 458 -8.69 19.10 -17.78
N ALA A 459 -9.54 18.08 -17.77
CA ALA A 459 -9.34 16.88 -18.60
C ALA A 459 -10.67 16.34 -19.14
N SER A 460 -10.62 15.68 -20.28
CA SER A 460 -11.76 14.98 -20.85
C SER A 460 -11.94 13.63 -20.14
N VAL A 461 -10.85 12.88 -19.97
CA VAL A 461 -10.81 11.61 -19.26
C VAL A 461 -9.61 11.61 -18.33
N SER A 462 -9.82 11.22 -17.07
CA SER A 462 -8.77 11.13 -16.08
C SER A 462 -8.82 9.80 -15.36
N ALA A 463 -7.66 9.14 -15.23
CA ALA A 463 -7.42 8.22 -14.12
C ALA A 463 -6.26 8.70 -13.23
N SER A 464 -6.05 10.02 -13.20
CA SER A 464 -4.99 10.67 -12.43
C SER A 464 -5.41 10.96 -10.99
N LYS A 465 -4.42 11.20 -10.13
CA LYS A 465 -4.63 11.92 -8.87
C LYS A 465 -4.65 13.41 -9.16
N ILE A 466 -5.82 14.04 -9.02
CA ILE A 466 -6.04 15.48 -9.17
C ILE A 466 -6.28 16.05 -7.77
N HIS A 467 -5.42 16.95 -7.31
CA HIS A 467 -5.60 17.54 -5.98
C HIS A 467 -5.11 18.99 -5.90
N ASN A 468 -5.74 19.80 -5.06
CA ASN A 468 -5.45 21.22 -4.93
C ASN A 468 -5.57 21.95 -6.28
N VAL A 469 -6.73 21.82 -6.93
CA VAL A 469 -7.01 22.36 -8.26
C VAL A 469 -8.31 23.14 -8.21
N ASN A 470 -8.30 24.40 -8.65
CA ASN A 470 -9.50 25.22 -8.66
C ASN A 470 -9.96 25.55 -10.07
N VAL A 471 -11.27 25.49 -10.32
CA VAL A 471 -11.87 25.84 -11.61
C VAL A 471 -12.86 26.97 -11.42
N THR A 472 -12.67 28.09 -12.12
CA THR A 472 -13.58 29.24 -12.10
C THR A 472 -13.97 29.65 -13.52
N ILE A 473 -15.24 29.45 -13.88
CA ILE A 473 -15.79 29.80 -15.19
C ILE A 473 -16.97 30.75 -15.04
N ALA A 474 -16.84 31.97 -15.55
CA ALA A 474 -17.90 32.99 -15.47
C ALA A 474 -19.09 32.67 -16.40
N SER A 475 -18.82 32.17 -17.60
CA SER A 475 -19.85 31.76 -18.56
C SER A 475 -19.37 30.55 -19.36
N LEU A 476 -20.20 29.51 -19.39
CA LEU A 476 -19.98 28.30 -20.17
C LEU A 476 -21.16 28.08 -21.12
N GLN A 477 -20.85 27.91 -22.39
CA GLN A 477 -21.81 27.78 -23.48
C GLN A 477 -21.49 26.49 -24.25
N ILE A 478 -22.41 25.52 -24.26
CA ILE A 478 -22.22 24.23 -24.96
C ILE A 478 -23.38 24.02 -25.94
N GLY A 479 -23.05 23.90 -27.23
CA GLY A 479 -24.03 23.61 -28.28
C GLY A 479 -25.03 24.74 -28.60
N VAL A 480 -24.85 25.93 -28.03
CA VAL A 480 -25.76 27.08 -28.19
C VAL A 480 -25.39 28.00 -29.36
N ASP A 481 -24.11 28.09 -29.73
CA ASP A 481 -23.65 28.98 -30.79
C ASP A 481 -24.09 28.47 -32.17
N GLY A 482 -24.80 29.33 -32.92
CA GLY A 482 -25.37 28.99 -34.23
C GLY A 482 -26.55 28.01 -34.17
N ALA A 483 -27.05 27.68 -32.98
CA ALA A 483 -28.16 26.74 -32.83
C ALA A 483 -29.45 27.30 -33.45
N THR A 484 -30.00 26.56 -34.41
CA THR A 484 -31.37 26.77 -34.91
C THR A 484 -32.24 25.61 -34.45
N ILE A 485 -33.33 25.94 -33.74
CA ILE A 485 -34.41 25.01 -33.42
C ILE A 485 -35.51 25.27 -34.45
N GLU A 486 -35.71 24.33 -35.38
CA GLU A 486 -36.76 24.39 -36.41
C GLU A 486 -37.71 23.22 -36.18
N ASP A 487 -39.02 23.49 -36.13
CA ASP A 487 -40.08 22.52 -35.81
C ASP A 487 -39.89 21.74 -34.49
N GLY A 488 -39.10 22.28 -33.54
CA GLY A 488 -38.85 21.66 -32.23
C GLY A 488 -37.68 20.66 -32.20
N TYR A 489 -36.79 20.74 -33.19
CA TYR A 489 -35.64 19.84 -33.36
C TYR A 489 -34.30 20.56 -33.47
N LEU A 490 -33.25 19.95 -32.92
CA LEU A 490 -31.90 20.49 -32.96
C LEU A 490 -31.25 20.21 -34.31
N LYS A 491 -30.89 21.25 -35.08
CA LYS A 491 -30.13 21.10 -36.34
C LYS A 491 -28.62 21.18 -36.18
N ASN A 492 -28.12 21.45 -34.96
CA ASN A 492 -26.68 21.58 -34.76
C ASN A 492 -25.96 20.21 -34.93
N GLY A 493 -26.57 19.09 -34.51
CA GLY A 493 -26.01 17.72 -34.68
C GLY A 493 -25.38 17.10 -33.42
N LEU A 494 -25.37 17.82 -32.29
CA LEU A 494 -24.80 17.35 -31.02
C LEU A 494 -25.73 16.37 -30.29
N SER A 495 -25.45 15.08 -30.44
CA SER A 495 -26.24 14.00 -29.83
C SER A 495 -25.99 13.80 -28.35
N SER A 496 -24.75 13.87 -27.88
CA SER A 496 -24.52 13.73 -26.43
C SER A 496 -23.36 14.55 -25.91
N VAL A 497 -23.54 15.06 -24.69
CA VAL A 497 -22.52 15.79 -23.93
C VAL A 497 -22.41 15.18 -22.54
N THR A 498 -21.21 14.76 -22.19
CA THR A 498 -20.80 14.47 -20.82
C THR A 498 -19.84 15.55 -20.36
N PHE A 499 -20.27 16.39 -19.41
CA PHE A 499 -19.49 17.51 -18.91
C PHE A 499 -19.25 17.41 -17.41
N GLY A 500 -18.00 17.63 -16.99
CA GLY A 500 -17.66 17.94 -15.60
C GLY A 500 -16.79 19.17 -15.50
N GLY A 501 -17.00 20.03 -14.51
CA GLY A 501 -16.20 21.24 -14.36
C GLY A 501 -14.70 20.97 -14.22
N VAL A 502 -14.28 19.85 -13.63
CA VAL A 502 -12.88 19.40 -13.62
C VAL A 502 -12.65 18.40 -14.75
N VAL A 503 -13.36 17.28 -14.73
CA VAL A 503 -13.17 16.19 -15.70
C VAL A 503 -14.47 15.76 -16.38
N GLY A 504 -14.44 15.43 -17.67
CA GLY A 504 -15.59 14.78 -18.30
C GLY A 504 -15.88 13.41 -17.67
N LYS A 505 -14.85 12.57 -17.55
CA LYS A 505 -14.93 11.24 -16.92
C LYS A 505 -13.77 11.00 -15.95
N ASN A 506 -14.09 10.69 -14.70
CA ASN A 506 -13.14 10.15 -13.73
C ASN A 506 -13.18 8.61 -13.77
N ALA A 507 -12.25 8.02 -14.52
CA ALA A 507 -12.20 6.61 -14.89
C ALA A 507 -11.05 5.84 -14.19
N GLY A 508 -10.88 6.07 -12.88
CA GLY A 508 -9.93 5.33 -12.04
C GLY A 508 -8.98 6.21 -11.20
N GLY A 509 -9.14 7.53 -11.27
CA GLY A 509 -8.34 8.49 -10.52
C GLY A 509 -8.96 8.91 -9.20
N GLU A 510 -8.38 9.92 -8.57
CA GLU A 510 -8.90 10.54 -7.35
C GLU A 510 -8.95 12.05 -7.55
N ILE A 511 -10.03 12.70 -7.12
CA ILE A 511 -10.15 14.17 -7.15
C ILE A 511 -10.35 14.67 -5.72
N THR A 512 -9.40 15.45 -5.19
CA THR A 512 -9.48 16.04 -3.85
C THR A 512 -9.09 17.51 -3.78
N ASP A 513 -9.37 18.15 -2.64
CA ASP A 513 -8.93 19.51 -2.31
C ASP A 513 -9.21 20.51 -3.43
N THR A 514 -10.39 20.40 -4.04
CA THR A 514 -10.72 21.11 -5.29
C THR A 514 -11.87 22.06 -5.04
N THR A 515 -11.81 23.27 -5.60
CA THR A 515 -12.95 24.19 -5.65
C THR A 515 -13.44 24.36 -7.08
N VAL A 516 -14.74 24.23 -7.32
CA VAL A 516 -15.35 24.52 -8.63
C VAL A 516 -16.39 25.61 -8.51
N THR A 517 -16.23 26.69 -9.27
CA THR A 517 -17.22 27.76 -9.44
C THR A 517 -17.62 27.90 -10.91
N LEU A 518 -18.87 27.57 -11.25
CA LEU A 518 -19.46 27.77 -12.58
C LEU A 518 -20.63 28.76 -12.46
N SER A 519 -20.43 30.02 -12.84
CA SER A 519 -21.40 31.10 -12.53
C SER A 519 -22.59 31.19 -13.48
N SER A 520 -22.45 30.72 -14.71
CA SER A 520 -23.54 30.68 -15.69
C SER A 520 -23.29 29.61 -16.74
N VAL A 521 -24.05 28.51 -16.68
CA VAL A 521 -23.94 27.39 -17.61
C VAL A 521 -25.17 27.32 -18.50
N ASN A 522 -24.97 27.19 -19.82
CA ASN A 522 -26.02 26.90 -20.80
C ASN A 522 -25.61 25.72 -21.69
N ILE A 523 -26.48 24.70 -21.79
CA ILE A 523 -26.21 23.49 -22.58
C ILE A 523 -27.41 23.16 -23.46
N LEU A 524 -27.14 22.91 -24.73
CA LEU A 524 -28.10 22.43 -25.72
C LEU A 524 -27.52 21.21 -26.45
N ALA A 525 -28.15 20.04 -26.29
CA ALA A 525 -27.78 18.77 -26.94
C ALA A 525 -29.02 17.85 -26.98
N GLU A 526 -28.92 16.67 -27.59
CA GLU A 526 -29.98 15.66 -27.45
C GLU A 526 -29.92 15.03 -26.04
N SER A 527 -28.73 14.58 -25.62
CA SER A 527 -28.47 13.97 -24.31
C SER A 527 -27.43 14.76 -23.50
N ILE A 528 -27.70 14.97 -22.22
CA ILE A 528 -26.84 15.75 -21.32
C ILE A 528 -26.56 14.99 -20.03
N VAL A 529 -25.27 14.86 -19.70
CA VAL A 529 -24.77 14.42 -18.39
C VAL A 529 -23.86 15.52 -17.86
N PHE A 530 -24.24 16.11 -16.73
CA PHE A 530 -23.56 17.27 -16.16
C PHE A 530 -23.21 17.03 -14.70
N GLY A 531 -21.96 17.31 -14.33
CA GLY A 531 -21.51 17.49 -12.95
C GLY A 531 -20.69 18.76 -12.79
N GLY A 532 -20.71 19.39 -11.62
CA GLY A 532 -19.79 20.48 -11.32
C GLY A 532 -18.33 20.03 -11.27
N VAL A 533 -18.06 18.76 -10.93
CA VAL A 533 -16.70 18.20 -10.88
C VAL A 533 -16.49 17.21 -12.01
N ALA A 534 -17.35 16.20 -12.09
CA ALA A 534 -17.22 15.10 -13.05
C ALA A 534 -18.53 14.88 -13.82
N GLY A 535 -18.49 14.71 -15.15
CA GLY A 535 -19.70 14.25 -15.84
C GLY A 535 -20.09 12.84 -15.38
N GLU A 536 -19.12 11.94 -15.41
CA GLU A 536 -19.24 10.59 -14.86
C GLU A 536 -18.05 10.30 -13.96
N SER A 537 -18.27 9.65 -12.81
CA SER A 537 -17.20 9.17 -11.95
C SER A 537 -17.42 7.71 -11.60
N THR A 538 -16.42 6.86 -11.86
CA THR A 538 -16.37 5.48 -11.35
C THR A 538 -15.36 5.32 -10.21
N SER A 539 -14.83 6.44 -9.71
CA SER A 539 -13.75 6.47 -8.72
C SER A 539 -14.01 7.53 -7.64
N LYS A 540 -12.97 7.89 -6.87
CA LYS A 540 -13.08 8.75 -5.68
C LYS A 540 -13.13 10.24 -6.04
N ILE A 541 -14.07 10.96 -5.42
CA ILE A 541 -14.14 12.41 -5.33
C ILE A 541 -14.34 12.77 -3.85
N SER A 542 -13.47 13.57 -3.25
CA SER A 542 -13.67 13.97 -1.86
C SER A 542 -13.04 15.29 -1.49
N GLU A 543 -13.54 15.96 -0.46
CA GLU A 543 -12.95 17.23 0.01
C GLU A 543 -13.01 18.28 -1.10
N VAL A 544 -14.21 18.45 -1.67
CA VAL A 544 -14.46 19.34 -2.79
C VAL A 544 -15.59 20.31 -2.46
N ASP A 545 -15.35 21.59 -2.74
CA ASP A 545 -16.31 22.67 -2.63
C ASP A 545 -16.82 23.05 -4.02
N VAL A 546 -18.14 23.10 -4.21
CA VAL A 546 -18.75 23.30 -5.53
C VAL A 546 -19.85 24.35 -5.47
N ASN A 547 -19.77 25.34 -6.37
CA ASN A 547 -20.80 26.35 -6.59
C ASN A 547 -21.15 26.43 -8.08
N VAL A 548 -22.33 25.95 -8.44
CA VAL A 548 -22.78 25.87 -9.83
C VAL A 548 -24.11 26.57 -10.00
N ASN A 549 -24.16 27.49 -10.96
CA ASN A 549 -25.38 28.14 -11.40
C ASN A 549 -25.61 27.84 -12.89
N VAL A 550 -26.61 27.01 -13.15
CA VAL A 550 -27.02 26.59 -14.49
C VAL A 550 -28.20 27.45 -14.93
N ALA A 551 -27.96 28.31 -15.91
CA ALA A 551 -28.97 29.19 -16.45
C ALA A 551 -29.99 28.43 -17.29
N SER A 552 -29.53 27.54 -18.18
CA SER A 552 -30.44 26.70 -18.98
C SER A 552 -29.86 25.36 -19.41
N ILE A 553 -30.68 24.31 -19.35
CA ILE A 553 -30.41 23.00 -19.94
C ILE A 553 -31.53 22.68 -20.93
N LYS A 554 -31.18 22.35 -22.16
CA LYS A 554 -32.14 21.95 -23.19
C LYS A 554 -31.70 20.66 -23.85
N ALA A 555 -32.31 19.56 -23.44
CA ALA A 555 -32.20 18.25 -24.07
C ALA A 555 -33.29 18.12 -25.13
N VAL A 556 -32.98 18.34 -26.42
CA VAL A 556 -33.99 18.40 -27.50
C VAL A 556 -33.71 17.32 -28.55
N ASP A 557 -34.75 16.55 -28.91
CA ASP A 557 -34.73 15.52 -29.97
C ASP A 557 -34.44 16.12 -31.37
N ASN A 558 -34.01 15.31 -32.35
CA ASN A 558 -33.68 15.69 -33.74
C ASN A 558 -34.70 15.20 -34.80
N ASN A 559 -35.82 14.58 -34.39
CA ASN A 559 -36.91 14.04 -35.25
C ASN A 559 -36.59 12.76 -36.02
N LYS A 560 -35.42 12.14 -35.81
CA LYS A 560 -35.11 10.86 -36.44
C LYS A 560 -35.70 9.74 -35.61
N SER A 561 -36.73 9.09 -36.16
CA SER A 561 -37.48 8.02 -35.49
C SER A 561 -36.63 6.74 -35.35
N ALA A 562 -35.68 6.73 -34.42
CA ALA A 562 -34.96 5.55 -33.88
C ALA A 562 -33.81 5.93 -32.93
N ASP A 563 -33.39 7.19 -32.85
CA ASP A 563 -32.08 7.53 -32.26
C ASP A 563 -32.11 7.70 -30.74
N GLY A 564 -33.30 7.90 -30.15
CA GLY A 564 -33.58 7.63 -28.75
C GLY A 564 -32.91 8.54 -27.72
N LEU A 565 -33.77 9.15 -26.90
CA LEU A 565 -33.51 9.65 -25.54
C LEU A 565 -32.95 11.08 -25.43
N SER A 566 -33.79 12.07 -25.76
CA SER A 566 -33.70 13.39 -25.10
C SER A 566 -33.75 13.23 -23.57
N PHE A 567 -32.58 13.23 -22.90
CA PHE A 567 -32.46 13.06 -21.46
C PHE A 567 -31.44 14.03 -20.86
N ALA A 568 -31.70 14.45 -19.62
CA ALA A 568 -30.76 15.27 -18.87
C ALA A 568 -30.51 14.67 -17.47
N LYS A 569 -29.24 14.48 -17.13
CA LYS A 569 -28.75 14.06 -15.81
C LYS A 569 -27.87 15.15 -15.24
N ILE A 570 -28.37 15.89 -14.25
CA ILE A 570 -27.70 17.08 -13.71
C ILE A 570 -27.38 16.86 -12.23
N GLY A 571 -26.09 16.85 -11.90
CA GLY A 571 -25.58 16.79 -10.54
C GLY A 571 -24.74 18.01 -10.19
N GLY A 572 -24.74 18.42 -8.92
CA GLY A 572 -23.82 19.48 -8.46
C GLY A 572 -22.37 19.01 -8.45
N VAL A 573 -22.07 17.76 -8.08
CA VAL A 573 -20.72 17.18 -8.16
C VAL A 573 -20.57 16.30 -9.40
N ALA A 574 -21.46 15.32 -9.56
CA ALA A 574 -21.36 14.34 -10.64
C ALA A 574 -22.67 14.11 -11.39
N GLY A 575 -22.65 14.01 -12.71
CA GLY A 575 -23.85 13.59 -13.45
C GLY A 575 -24.22 12.14 -13.14
N SER A 576 -23.23 11.25 -13.12
CA SER A 576 -23.39 9.86 -12.66
C SER A 576 -22.23 9.44 -11.75
N ASN A 577 -22.56 8.78 -10.63
CA ASN A 577 -21.59 8.24 -9.69
C ASN A 577 -21.67 6.72 -9.61
N GLY A 578 -20.58 6.04 -9.96
CA GLY A 578 -20.32 4.62 -9.70
C GLY A 578 -19.18 4.39 -8.69
N GLY A 579 -18.50 5.45 -8.24
CA GLY A 579 -17.39 5.38 -7.27
C GLY A 579 -17.79 5.87 -5.88
N SER A 580 -16.92 6.62 -5.22
CA SER A 580 -17.17 7.19 -3.89
C SER A 580 -17.11 8.72 -3.93
N ILE A 581 -18.17 9.35 -3.43
CA ILE A 581 -18.23 10.80 -3.21
C ILE A 581 -18.28 11.03 -1.70
N SER A 582 -17.38 11.83 -1.14
CA SER A 582 -17.41 12.09 0.30
C SER A 582 -16.87 13.45 0.71
N LYS A 583 -17.28 13.99 1.86
CA LYS A 583 -16.76 15.29 2.36
C LYS A 583 -16.95 16.42 1.33
N ILE A 584 -18.18 16.59 0.87
CA ILE A 584 -18.54 17.57 -0.16
C ILE A 584 -19.34 18.72 0.46
N ASP A 585 -19.02 19.95 0.08
CA ASP A 585 -19.90 21.11 0.17
C ASP A 585 -20.35 21.52 -1.24
N VAL A 586 -21.63 21.36 -1.57
CA VAL A 586 -22.13 21.72 -2.91
C VAL A 586 -23.34 22.64 -2.84
N THR A 587 -23.30 23.69 -3.65
CA THR A 587 -24.44 24.52 -4.02
C THR A 587 -24.68 24.38 -5.53
N ILE A 588 -25.89 23.98 -5.91
CA ILE A 588 -26.32 23.97 -7.31
C ILE A 588 -27.68 24.64 -7.45
N ALA A 589 -27.77 25.59 -8.39
CA ALA A 589 -29.01 26.17 -8.85
C ALA A 589 -29.21 25.89 -10.33
N LEU A 590 -30.38 25.37 -10.71
CA LEU A 590 -30.79 25.16 -12.10
C LEU A 590 -32.04 25.99 -12.38
N ALA A 591 -31.92 27.03 -13.20
CA ALA A 591 -33.01 27.98 -13.44
C ALA A 591 -34.03 27.47 -14.46
N GLU A 592 -33.57 27.01 -15.64
CA GLU A 592 -34.42 26.50 -16.70
C GLU A 592 -33.99 25.11 -17.18
N VAL A 593 -34.95 24.22 -17.39
CA VAL A 593 -34.70 22.90 -17.96
C VAL A 593 -35.80 22.47 -18.92
N GLU A 594 -35.39 21.93 -20.07
CA GLU A 594 -36.24 21.27 -21.05
C GLU A 594 -35.66 19.88 -21.34
N SER A 595 -36.47 18.84 -21.20
CA SER A 595 -36.14 17.45 -21.55
C SER A 595 -37.41 16.71 -21.96
N LYS A 596 -37.33 15.86 -22.99
CA LYS A 596 -38.49 15.16 -23.58
C LYS A 596 -38.71 13.73 -23.06
N ASN A 597 -37.66 12.98 -22.74
CA ASN A 597 -37.79 11.56 -22.35
C ASN A 597 -37.40 11.25 -20.90
N GLY A 598 -36.59 12.08 -20.25
CA GLY A 598 -36.26 11.86 -18.85
C GLY A 598 -35.39 12.93 -18.24
N PHE A 599 -35.54 13.13 -16.94
CA PHE A 599 -34.78 14.13 -16.20
C PHE A 599 -34.43 13.63 -14.81
N ASP A 600 -33.12 13.58 -14.52
CA ASP A 600 -32.59 13.25 -13.21
C ASP A 600 -31.84 14.47 -12.66
N PHE A 601 -32.15 14.87 -11.43
CA PHE A 601 -31.50 16.00 -10.76
C PHE A 601 -31.13 15.65 -9.32
N GLY A 602 -29.92 16.01 -8.90
CA GLY A 602 -29.49 15.89 -7.51
C GLY A 602 -28.45 16.94 -7.13
N GLY A 603 -28.52 17.43 -5.90
CA GLY A 603 -27.53 18.37 -5.37
C GLY A 603 -26.10 17.84 -5.44
N VAL A 604 -25.88 16.56 -5.18
CA VAL A 604 -24.57 15.91 -5.36
C VAL A 604 -24.50 15.19 -6.69
N CYS A 605 -25.43 14.29 -7.00
CA CYS A 605 -25.43 13.64 -8.31
C CYS A 605 -26.81 13.29 -8.86
N ALA A 606 -26.96 13.24 -10.18
CA ALA A 606 -28.24 12.84 -10.75
C ALA A 606 -28.51 11.33 -10.60
N SER A 607 -27.49 10.48 -10.77
CA SER A 607 -27.62 9.03 -10.61
C SER A 607 -26.50 8.45 -9.75
N ASN A 608 -26.85 7.71 -8.69
CA ASN A 608 -25.91 7.07 -7.78
C ASN A 608 -26.01 5.54 -7.80
N LEU A 609 -24.95 4.88 -8.29
CA LEU A 609 -24.69 3.45 -8.16
C LEU A 609 -23.67 3.16 -7.04
N GLY A 610 -22.81 4.14 -6.72
CA GLY A 610 -21.72 4.03 -5.74
C GLY A 610 -22.10 4.48 -4.33
N SER A 611 -21.19 5.16 -3.64
CA SER A 611 -21.41 5.70 -2.29
C SER A 611 -21.33 7.22 -2.24
N ILE A 612 -22.18 7.82 -1.40
CA ILE A 612 -22.16 9.24 -1.03
C ILE A 612 -22.16 9.32 0.49
N THR A 613 -21.12 9.90 1.07
CA THR A 613 -20.97 10.00 2.53
C THR A 613 -20.53 11.38 2.96
N LEU A 614 -20.80 11.78 4.21
CA LEU A 614 -20.21 13.00 4.81
C LEU A 614 -20.39 14.25 3.95
N SER A 615 -21.52 14.39 3.26
CA SER A 615 -21.71 15.45 2.26
C SER A 615 -22.86 16.38 2.65
N LYS A 616 -22.85 17.60 2.12
CA LYS A 616 -23.97 18.53 2.25
C LYS A 616 -24.26 19.19 0.92
N ALA A 617 -25.54 19.39 0.62
CA ALA A 617 -25.99 19.98 -0.64
C ALA A 617 -27.07 21.05 -0.45
N VAL A 618 -26.84 22.23 -1.01
CA VAL A 618 -27.88 23.24 -1.26
C VAL A 618 -28.31 23.10 -2.71
N ALA A 619 -29.53 22.63 -2.95
CA ALA A 619 -30.02 22.31 -4.28
C ALA A 619 -31.29 23.10 -4.59
N THR A 620 -31.23 23.93 -5.63
CA THR A 620 -32.39 24.69 -6.14
C THR A 620 -32.70 24.22 -7.55
N LEU A 621 -33.90 23.66 -7.75
CA LEU A 621 -34.41 23.28 -9.05
C LEU A 621 -35.59 24.18 -9.44
N ALA A 622 -35.40 24.94 -10.51
CA ALA A 622 -36.27 25.96 -11.08
C ALA A 622 -36.71 27.05 -10.08
N SER A 623 -37.36 28.08 -10.63
CA SER A 623 -38.03 29.10 -9.85
C SER A 623 -39.54 29.05 -10.10
N SER A 624 -40.32 29.70 -9.25
CA SER A 624 -41.76 29.88 -9.45
C SER A 624 -42.16 30.60 -10.74
N ALA A 625 -41.19 31.11 -11.52
CA ALA A 625 -41.36 31.82 -12.79
C ALA A 625 -40.74 31.06 -14.00
N GLN A 626 -41.48 30.08 -14.55
CA GLN A 626 -41.25 29.34 -15.83
C GLN A 626 -40.01 28.40 -15.90
N LYS A 627 -39.89 27.37 -16.77
CA LYS A 627 -40.69 26.74 -17.86
C LYS A 627 -40.62 25.20 -17.69
N ALA A 628 -41.63 24.48 -18.18
CA ALA A 628 -41.91 23.09 -17.82
C ALA A 628 -40.93 22.03 -18.36
N LEU A 629 -40.70 20.97 -17.58
CA LEU A 629 -40.24 19.67 -18.07
C LEU A 629 -41.36 19.06 -18.94
N VAL A 630 -41.07 18.66 -20.17
CA VAL A 630 -42.07 18.23 -21.16
C VAL A 630 -41.83 16.77 -21.57
N GLY A 631 -42.25 15.83 -20.75
CA GLY A 631 -42.26 14.39 -21.09
C GLY A 631 -41.29 13.51 -20.28
N GLY A 632 -41.57 12.21 -20.24
CA GLY A 632 -40.71 11.21 -19.60
C GLY A 632 -40.74 11.13 -18.07
N THR A 633 -39.95 10.24 -17.46
CA THR A 633 -39.86 10.16 -15.99
C THR A 633 -38.96 11.25 -15.43
N VAL A 634 -39.43 11.92 -14.38
CA VAL A 634 -38.65 12.92 -13.64
C VAL A 634 -38.25 12.35 -12.29
N ASN A 635 -36.96 12.35 -11.96
CA ASN A 635 -36.44 11.98 -10.64
C ASN A 635 -35.59 13.14 -10.09
N ALA A 636 -36.12 13.90 -9.15
CA ALA A 636 -35.38 15.00 -8.54
C ALA A 636 -35.25 14.80 -7.03
N GLY A 637 -34.02 14.86 -6.53
CA GLY A 637 -33.71 14.84 -5.12
C GLY A 637 -32.90 16.07 -4.72
N GLY A 638 -32.99 16.48 -3.46
CA GLY A 638 -32.06 17.48 -2.92
C GLY A 638 -30.60 17.02 -2.97
N LEU A 639 -30.38 15.70 -2.88
CA LEU A 639 -29.05 15.10 -2.95
C LEU A 639 -28.85 14.28 -4.23
N VAL A 640 -29.80 13.37 -4.51
CA VAL A 640 -29.70 12.40 -5.61
C VAL A 640 -30.99 12.29 -6.39
N GLY A 641 -30.94 12.34 -7.72
CA GLY A 641 -32.12 12.06 -8.56
C GLY A 641 -32.56 10.61 -8.41
N LYS A 642 -31.69 9.68 -8.81
CA LYS A 642 -31.91 8.22 -8.77
C LYS A 642 -30.82 7.51 -7.98
N ASN A 643 -31.20 6.72 -6.97
CA ASN A 643 -30.27 5.97 -6.13
C ASN A 643 -30.47 4.45 -6.26
N THR A 644 -29.37 3.73 -6.44
CA THR A 644 -29.26 2.28 -6.17
C THR A 644 -28.10 1.94 -5.23
N GLY A 645 -27.25 2.92 -4.93
CA GLY A 645 -26.09 2.78 -4.07
C GLY A 645 -26.36 3.16 -2.61
N THR A 646 -25.30 3.61 -1.93
CA THR A 646 -25.35 3.98 -0.51
C THR A 646 -25.28 5.50 -0.32
N ILE A 647 -26.17 6.03 0.51
CA ILE A 647 -26.15 7.41 1.00
C ILE A 647 -26.11 7.39 2.53
N ALA A 648 -25.14 8.10 3.09
CA ALA A 648 -24.83 8.04 4.51
C ALA A 648 -24.40 9.40 5.06
N ASN A 649 -24.74 9.70 6.32
CA ASN A 649 -24.16 10.84 7.03
C ASN A 649 -24.15 12.12 6.19
N THR A 650 -25.30 12.46 5.60
CA THR A 650 -25.39 13.51 4.60
C THR A 650 -26.64 14.35 4.83
N HIS A 651 -26.66 15.60 4.39
CA HIS A 651 -27.87 16.40 4.42
C HIS A 651 -28.06 17.27 3.19
N SER A 652 -29.30 17.70 2.94
CA SER A 652 -29.61 18.64 1.88
C SER A 652 -30.57 19.74 2.32
N ALA A 653 -30.34 20.96 1.86
CA ALA A 653 -31.32 22.04 1.81
C ALA A 653 -31.82 22.13 0.37
N ALA A 654 -33.04 21.66 0.14
CA ALA A 654 -33.57 21.44 -1.20
C ALA A 654 -34.82 22.28 -1.43
N ASP A 655 -34.76 23.18 -2.40
CA ASP A 655 -35.91 23.90 -2.93
C ASP A 655 -36.19 23.39 -4.34
N LEU A 656 -37.14 22.47 -4.44
CA LEU A 656 -37.49 21.79 -5.68
C LEU A 656 -38.82 22.32 -6.21
N TYR A 657 -38.75 23.19 -7.22
CA TYR A 657 -39.91 23.64 -7.97
C TYR A 657 -39.95 22.93 -9.32
N VAL A 658 -40.97 22.10 -9.54
CA VAL A 658 -41.11 21.33 -10.77
C VAL A 658 -42.44 21.65 -11.42
N ASN A 659 -42.40 22.22 -12.60
CA ASN A 659 -43.55 22.33 -13.49
C ASN A 659 -43.46 21.25 -14.57
N TYR A 660 -44.46 20.37 -14.65
CA TYR A 660 -44.45 19.21 -15.52
C TYR A 660 -45.66 19.20 -16.47
N ASP A 661 -45.39 19.13 -17.77
CA ASP A 661 -46.41 19.20 -18.82
C ASP A 661 -46.37 17.97 -19.74
N SER A 662 -46.82 16.80 -19.23
CA SER A 662 -46.98 15.58 -20.05
C SER A 662 -48.21 14.75 -19.68
N ASN A 663 -48.67 13.90 -20.62
CA ASN A 663 -49.84 13.01 -20.44
C ASN A 663 -49.52 11.58 -19.93
N SER A 664 -48.26 11.15 -19.74
CA SER A 664 -47.98 9.69 -19.62
C SER A 664 -46.78 9.26 -18.75
N ALA A 665 -46.36 10.02 -17.74
CA ALA A 665 -45.20 9.63 -16.92
C ALA A 665 -45.34 9.92 -15.41
N SER A 666 -44.34 9.46 -14.66
CA SER A 666 -44.20 9.65 -13.21
C SER A 666 -43.22 10.78 -12.89
N VAL A 667 -43.58 11.60 -11.90
CA VAL A 667 -42.72 12.64 -11.33
C VAL A 667 -42.42 12.25 -9.87
N ASN A 668 -41.14 12.03 -9.58
CA ASN A 668 -40.64 11.51 -8.32
C ASN A 668 -39.75 12.57 -7.65
N LEU A 669 -40.25 13.24 -6.61
CA LEU A 669 -39.56 14.31 -5.90
C LEU A 669 -39.29 13.91 -4.46
N GLY A 670 -38.04 14.01 -4.01
CA GLY A 670 -37.66 13.76 -2.63
C GLY A 670 -36.74 14.83 -2.07
N GLY A 671 -36.85 15.14 -0.79
CA GLY A 671 -35.92 16.11 -0.18
C GLY A 671 -34.47 15.62 -0.18
N LEU A 672 -34.23 14.29 -0.19
CA LEU A 672 -32.91 13.70 -0.44
C LEU A 672 -32.86 12.97 -1.78
N VAL A 673 -33.80 12.05 -2.04
CA VAL A 673 -33.75 11.16 -3.20
C VAL A 673 -35.04 11.20 -4.00
N GLY A 674 -34.99 11.47 -5.30
CA GLY A 674 -36.18 11.38 -6.15
C GLY A 674 -36.72 9.95 -6.24
N ASN A 675 -35.89 9.02 -6.72
CA ASN A 675 -36.21 7.62 -6.87
C ASN A 675 -35.14 6.72 -6.24
N ALA A 676 -35.51 6.02 -5.15
CA ALA A 676 -34.68 5.07 -4.46
C ALA A 676 -35.02 3.64 -4.93
N ASN A 677 -34.32 3.20 -5.98
CA ASN A 677 -34.57 1.93 -6.63
C ASN A 677 -33.98 0.72 -5.90
N ALA A 678 -32.88 0.91 -5.17
CA ALA A 678 -32.20 -0.09 -4.35
C ALA A 678 -31.24 0.61 -3.36
N GLY A 679 -30.50 -0.17 -2.56
CA GLY A 679 -29.42 0.34 -1.72
C GLY A 679 -29.87 0.85 -0.35
N THR A 680 -29.17 1.84 0.18
CA THR A 680 -29.37 2.33 1.56
C THR A 680 -29.32 3.85 1.64
N LEU A 681 -30.19 4.41 2.49
CA LEU A 681 -30.18 5.80 2.92
C LEU A 681 -30.19 5.81 4.45
N TYR A 682 -29.08 6.24 5.07
CA TYR A 682 -28.98 6.23 6.53
C TYR A 682 -28.37 7.50 7.13
N THR A 683 -28.80 7.82 8.36
CA THR A 683 -28.24 8.91 9.17
C THR A 683 -28.15 10.21 8.38
N SER A 684 -29.25 10.60 7.73
CA SER A 684 -29.29 11.72 6.80
C SER A 684 -30.55 12.55 6.97
N TYR A 685 -30.54 13.80 6.51
CA TYR A 685 -31.74 14.64 6.62
C TYR A 685 -31.92 15.64 5.48
N SER A 686 -33.16 16.03 5.23
CA SER A 686 -33.51 17.10 4.28
C SER A 686 -34.20 18.27 4.97
N THR A 687 -34.00 19.44 4.40
CA THR A 687 -34.73 20.68 4.71
C THR A 687 -35.16 21.36 3.41
N GLY A 688 -36.08 22.33 3.47
CA GLY A 688 -36.48 23.15 2.32
C GLY A 688 -37.92 22.89 1.89
N SER A 689 -38.19 22.99 0.59
CA SER A 689 -39.54 22.90 0.03
C SER A 689 -39.61 22.10 -1.26
N ILE A 690 -40.72 21.36 -1.43
CA ILE A 690 -41.04 20.63 -2.66
C ILE A 690 -42.36 21.17 -3.20
N ASN A 691 -42.32 21.66 -4.43
CA ASN A 691 -43.44 22.26 -5.13
C ASN A 691 -43.57 21.63 -6.51
N LEU A 692 -44.59 20.79 -6.69
CA LEU A 692 -44.91 20.18 -7.97
C LEU A 692 -46.18 20.82 -8.54
N SER A 693 -46.12 21.25 -9.80
CA SER A 693 -47.30 21.62 -10.58
C SER A 693 -47.34 20.79 -11.85
N THR A 694 -48.46 20.12 -12.13
CA THR A 694 -48.67 19.38 -13.37
C THR A 694 -49.91 19.89 -14.09
N ALA A 695 -49.74 20.30 -15.35
CA ALA A 695 -50.83 20.80 -16.17
C ALA A 695 -51.74 19.67 -16.72
N ARG A 696 -51.25 18.43 -16.67
CA ARG A 696 -51.86 17.23 -17.25
C ARG A 696 -51.83 16.08 -16.23
N ALA A 697 -52.75 15.14 -16.36
CA ALA A 697 -52.85 14.00 -15.45
C ALA A 697 -51.57 13.16 -15.48
N SER A 698 -50.81 13.18 -14.38
CA SER A 698 -49.54 12.46 -14.19
C SER A 698 -49.52 11.77 -12.83
N LYS A 699 -48.65 10.76 -12.66
CA LYS A 699 -48.39 10.16 -11.35
C LYS A 699 -47.42 11.04 -10.57
N ALA A 700 -47.90 11.66 -9.49
CA ALA A 700 -47.11 12.52 -8.63
C ALA A 700 -46.67 11.75 -7.38
N TYR A 701 -45.37 11.58 -7.19
CA TYR A 701 -44.77 11.01 -5.98
C TYR A 701 -43.88 12.07 -5.33
N ALA A 702 -44.27 12.56 -4.15
CA ALA A 702 -43.52 13.59 -3.44
C ALA A 702 -43.34 13.24 -1.95
N GLY A 703 -42.09 13.12 -1.52
CA GLY A 703 -41.75 12.75 -0.14
C GLY A 703 -40.73 13.67 0.50
N GLY A 704 -40.85 13.89 1.81
CA GLY A 704 -39.88 14.73 2.54
C GLY A 704 -38.44 14.20 2.45
N LEU A 705 -38.23 12.87 2.47
CA LEU A 705 -36.93 12.24 2.22
C LEU A 705 -36.83 11.65 0.81
N VAL A 706 -37.81 10.83 0.41
CA VAL A 706 -37.75 10.04 -0.82
C VAL A 706 -39.04 10.19 -1.63
N GLY A 707 -38.96 10.45 -2.94
CA GLY A 707 -40.15 10.46 -3.79
C GLY A 707 -40.78 9.07 -3.92
N VAL A 708 -40.05 8.13 -4.50
CA VAL A 708 -40.43 6.71 -4.60
C VAL A 708 -39.35 5.84 -3.99
N ASP A 709 -39.74 4.97 -3.05
CA ASP A 709 -38.90 3.90 -2.52
C ASP A 709 -39.35 2.55 -3.12
N ALA A 710 -38.65 2.12 -4.17
CA ALA A 710 -38.99 0.90 -4.89
C ALA A 710 -38.33 -0.35 -4.29
N SER A 711 -37.19 -0.23 -3.61
CA SER A 711 -36.56 -1.32 -2.82
C SER A 711 -35.38 -0.89 -1.91
N CYS A 712 -35.26 0.39 -1.58
CA CYS A 712 -34.21 0.93 -0.71
C CYS A 712 -34.52 0.69 0.78
N THR A 713 -33.48 0.67 1.62
CA THR A 713 -33.65 0.77 3.08
C THR A 713 -33.40 2.20 3.52
N VAL A 714 -34.45 2.87 4.03
CA VAL A 714 -34.36 4.21 4.60
C VAL A 714 -34.34 4.08 6.12
N ALA A 715 -33.26 4.54 6.77
CA ALA A 715 -33.13 4.44 8.21
C ALA A 715 -32.46 5.63 8.87
N TYR A 716 -32.72 5.83 10.15
CA TYR A 716 -32.09 6.84 11.00
C TYR A 716 -32.10 8.27 10.42
N SER A 717 -33.13 8.64 9.66
CA SER A 717 -33.15 9.84 8.84
C SER A 717 -34.39 10.70 9.08
N PHE A 718 -34.34 12.01 8.84
CA PHE A 718 -35.49 12.88 9.08
C PHE A 718 -35.69 13.99 8.05
N ALA A 719 -36.93 14.46 7.88
CA ALA A 719 -37.27 15.56 6.97
C ALA A 719 -37.84 16.77 7.71
N VAL A 720 -37.45 17.96 7.26
CA VAL A 720 -38.03 19.26 7.61
C VAL A 720 -38.43 19.97 6.31
N VAL A 721 -39.38 19.38 5.59
CA VAL A 721 -39.73 19.75 4.21
C VAL A 721 -41.23 19.94 4.06
N ASP A 722 -41.63 21.10 3.53
CA ASP A 722 -43.00 21.33 3.07
C ASP A 722 -43.21 20.73 1.67
N VAL A 723 -44.34 20.05 1.47
CA VAL A 723 -44.66 19.42 0.18
C VAL A 723 -46.00 19.94 -0.34
N VAL A 724 -45.95 20.56 -1.51
CA VAL A 724 -47.11 21.10 -2.22
C VAL A 724 -47.19 20.48 -3.61
N VAL A 725 -48.32 19.84 -3.91
CA VAL A 725 -48.60 19.25 -5.23
C VAL A 725 -49.88 19.86 -5.80
N GLN A 726 -49.79 20.41 -7.00
CA GLN A 726 -50.92 20.81 -7.83
C GLN A 726 -50.97 19.90 -9.04
N ASN A 727 -51.91 18.96 -9.08
CA ASN A 727 -52.00 17.96 -10.15
C ASN A 727 -53.42 17.91 -10.69
N ALA A 728 -53.57 18.11 -11.99
CA ALA A 728 -54.84 17.97 -12.70
C ALA A 728 -55.35 16.51 -12.74
N GLY A 729 -54.49 15.53 -12.44
CA GLY A 729 -54.82 14.11 -12.33
C GLY A 729 -55.18 13.63 -10.92
N ASN A 730 -55.61 12.37 -10.83
CA ASN A 730 -56.10 11.76 -9.59
C ASN A 730 -55.05 10.92 -8.85
N GLU A 731 -53.86 10.69 -9.42
CA GLU A 731 -52.81 9.83 -8.85
C GLU A 731 -51.76 10.67 -8.12
N ASN A 732 -52.07 11.03 -6.87
CA ASN A 732 -51.22 11.84 -6.00
C ASN A 732 -50.77 11.03 -4.77
N TYR A 733 -49.47 10.83 -4.64
CA TYR A 733 -48.83 10.08 -3.58
C TYR A 733 -47.85 10.99 -2.83
N LEU A 734 -48.29 11.51 -1.68
CA LEU A 734 -47.51 12.41 -0.84
C LEU A 734 -47.24 11.78 0.52
N GLY A 735 -46.08 12.08 1.09
CA GLY A 735 -45.80 11.73 2.49
C GLY A 735 -44.66 12.54 3.09
N SER A 736 -44.69 12.72 4.41
CA SER A 736 -43.65 13.48 5.12
C SER A 736 -42.27 12.80 5.07
N VAL A 737 -42.22 11.50 4.77
CA VAL A 737 -40.98 10.73 4.60
C VAL A 737 -40.87 10.22 3.16
N ALA A 738 -41.81 9.38 2.72
CA ALA A 738 -41.84 8.83 1.38
C ALA A 738 -43.15 9.15 0.66
N GLY A 739 -43.10 9.49 -0.63
CA GLY A 739 -44.29 9.59 -1.48
C GLY A 739 -44.93 8.21 -1.71
N SER A 740 -44.10 7.19 -1.95
CA SER A 740 -44.52 5.77 -2.02
C SER A 740 -43.43 4.85 -1.48
N ASP A 741 -43.82 3.77 -0.79
CA ASP A 741 -42.95 2.73 -0.22
C ASP A 741 -43.10 1.36 -0.92
N ALA A 742 -43.50 1.36 -2.20
CA ALA A 742 -44.00 0.22 -2.95
C ALA A 742 -43.37 -1.15 -2.63
N ASN A 743 -42.03 -1.24 -2.46
CA ASN A 743 -41.38 -2.40 -1.84
C ASN A 743 -40.19 -2.03 -0.92
N GLY A 744 -40.12 -0.77 -0.50
CA GLY A 744 -39.06 -0.21 0.33
C GLY A 744 -39.12 -0.65 1.80
N LYS A 745 -38.05 -0.40 2.55
CA LYS A 745 -37.99 -0.62 4.00
C LYS A 745 -37.66 0.67 4.72
N VAL A 746 -38.70 1.40 5.13
CA VAL A 746 -38.56 2.56 6.02
C VAL A 746 -38.48 2.08 7.47
N LYS A 747 -37.37 2.38 8.15
CA LYS A 747 -37.10 1.96 9.54
C LYS A 747 -36.51 3.11 10.34
N SER A 748 -37.25 3.65 11.31
CA SER A 748 -36.74 4.75 12.13
C SER A 748 -36.41 5.96 11.25
N ALA A 749 -37.44 6.51 10.60
CA ALA A 749 -37.40 7.75 9.82
C ALA A 749 -38.46 8.73 10.34
N TRP A 750 -38.16 10.02 10.41
CA TRP A 750 -38.99 10.99 11.12
C TRP A 750 -39.25 12.26 10.31
N TYR A 751 -40.18 13.10 10.77
CA TYR A 751 -40.44 14.41 10.18
C TYR A 751 -40.84 15.44 11.24
N ALA A 752 -40.65 16.72 10.92
CA ALA A 752 -40.99 17.83 11.81
C ALA A 752 -42.50 18.09 11.85
N SER A 753 -43.07 18.26 13.04
CA SER A 753 -44.51 18.51 13.25
C SER A 753 -45.06 19.83 12.68
N GLY A 754 -44.20 20.69 12.13
CA GLY A 754 -44.58 21.96 11.50
C GLY A 754 -44.62 21.93 9.97
N CYS A 755 -44.22 20.81 9.35
CA CYS A 755 -44.24 20.65 7.90
C CYS A 755 -45.65 20.34 7.37
N THR A 756 -45.96 20.84 6.18
CA THR A 756 -47.27 20.73 5.56
C THR A 756 -47.25 19.83 4.34
N LEU A 757 -48.33 19.05 4.15
CA LEU A 757 -48.60 18.28 2.94
C LEU A 757 -49.88 18.81 2.31
N THR A 758 -49.78 19.39 1.12
CA THR A 758 -50.91 20.01 0.41
C THR A 758 -51.06 19.42 -0.98
N VAL A 759 -52.29 19.01 -1.34
CA VAL A 759 -52.66 18.61 -2.71
C VAL A 759 -53.80 19.49 -3.19
N ASN A 760 -53.63 20.15 -4.35
CA ASN A 760 -54.66 20.98 -4.98
C ASN A 760 -55.29 22.02 -4.04
N GLY A 761 -54.49 22.57 -3.12
CA GLY A 761 -54.92 23.55 -2.12
C GLY A 761 -55.53 22.97 -0.84
N GLU A 762 -55.70 21.64 -0.74
CA GLU A 762 -56.20 20.96 0.45
C GLU A 762 -55.05 20.34 1.26
N ALA A 763 -55.03 20.60 2.57
CA ALA A 763 -54.09 19.98 3.49
C ALA A 763 -54.50 18.53 3.79
N LEU A 764 -53.58 17.57 3.64
CA LEU A 764 -53.86 16.13 3.81
C LEU A 764 -53.78 15.63 5.27
N GLY A 765 -53.34 16.47 6.22
CA GLY A 765 -52.98 16.04 7.58
C GLY A 765 -51.77 15.09 7.62
N ASP A 766 -51.48 14.48 8.78
CA ASP A 766 -50.34 13.57 9.02
C ASP A 766 -50.47 12.19 8.32
N ARG A 767 -51.00 12.13 7.11
CA ARG A 767 -51.18 10.88 6.35
C ARG A 767 -49.95 10.57 5.50
N GLY A 768 -48.91 10.03 6.12
CA GLY A 768 -47.73 9.49 5.45
C GLY A 768 -47.78 7.97 5.28
N VAL A 769 -47.36 7.48 4.12
CA VAL A 769 -47.02 6.06 3.89
C VAL A 769 -45.66 5.76 4.56
N GLY A 770 -45.49 4.61 5.21
CA GLY A 770 -44.22 4.21 5.87
C GLY A 770 -43.93 4.81 7.26
N ILE A 771 -44.95 4.97 8.10
CA ILE A 771 -44.91 5.72 9.39
C ILE A 771 -43.85 5.20 10.38
N SER A 772 -42.94 6.08 10.81
CA SER A 772 -42.34 6.00 12.15
C SER A 772 -42.32 7.37 12.84
N THR A 773 -43.38 7.65 13.62
CA THR A 773 -43.41 8.67 14.70
C THR A 773 -43.23 10.16 14.30
N ILE A 774 -44.25 10.98 14.56
CA ILE A 774 -44.15 12.46 14.54
C ILE A 774 -43.23 12.92 15.69
N LEU A 775 -42.32 13.85 15.43
CA LEU A 775 -41.51 14.49 16.48
C LEU A 775 -41.64 16.00 16.49
N VAL A 776 -41.91 16.51 17.69
CA VAL A 776 -42.14 17.93 17.95
C VAL A 776 -40.83 18.71 18.13
N ASN A 777 -39.69 18.05 18.35
CA ASN A 777 -38.41 18.73 18.59
C ASN A 777 -37.18 17.98 18.04
N LEU A 778 -36.92 18.12 16.73
CA LEU A 778 -35.75 17.55 16.02
C LEU A 778 -34.43 18.28 16.30
N LYS A 779 -34.46 19.38 17.07
CA LYS A 779 -33.32 20.26 17.38
C LYS A 779 -32.76 20.06 18.80
N SER A 780 -33.26 19.06 19.53
CA SER A 780 -32.84 18.77 20.90
C SER A 780 -31.77 17.67 20.97
N ASP A 781 -30.64 17.95 21.61
CA ASP A 781 -29.52 17.02 21.83
C ASP A 781 -29.94 15.67 22.46
N VAL A 782 -31.00 15.69 23.27
CA VAL A 782 -31.56 14.50 23.94
C VAL A 782 -32.11 13.49 22.93
N PHE A 783 -32.62 13.96 21.80
CA PHE A 783 -33.23 13.11 20.77
C PHE A 783 -32.22 12.59 19.75
N VAL A 784 -31.16 13.35 19.50
CA VAL A 784 -30.13 13.04 18.49
C VAL A 784 -29.08 12.05 19.04
N ILE A 785 -28.98 11.88 20.37
CA ILE A 785 -27.89 11.13 21.07
C ILE A 785 -28.42 9.96 21.98
N GLY A 786 -29.73 9.80 22.19
CA GLY A 786 -30.34 8.94 23.24
C GLY A 786 -30.26 7.39 23.09
N THR A 787 -30.62 6.66 24.16
CA THR A 787 -30.47 5.20 24.28
C THR A 787 -31.65 4.39 23.71
N SER A 788 -31.33 3.43 22.83
CA SER A 788 -32.13 2.28 22.33
C SER A 788 -33.38 2.46 21.45
N SER A 789 -33.86 3.67 21.10
CA SER A 789 -34.94 3.83 20.09
C SER A 789 -34.95 5.15 19.33
N THR A 790 -33.89 5.94 19.45
CA THR A 790 -33.77 7.30 18.91
C THR A 790 -32.88 7.36 17.66
N ILE A 791 -32.94 8.49 16.96
CA ILE A 791 -31.91 8.89 15.99
C ILE A 791 -30.52 8.73 16.63
N ARG A 792 -29.56 8.17 15.90
CA ARG A 792 -28.14 8.10 16.31
C ARG A 792 -27.28 8.75 15.26
N PHE A 793 -27.07 10.05 15.37
CA PHE A 793 -25.97 10.70 14.66
C PHE A 793 -24.69 10.46 15.46
N ASP A 794 -23.67 9.93 14.80
CA ASP A 794 -22.38 9.70 15.43
C ASP A 794 -21.74 11.05 15.78
N SER A 795 -21.50 11.30 17.07
CA SER A 795 -20.86 12.54 17.54
C SER A 795 -19.42 12.72 17.05
N THR A 796 -18.78 11.69 16.48
CA THR A 796 -17.49 11.83 15.80
C THR A 796 -17.62 12.43 14.40
N VAL A 797 -18.81 12.34 13.80
CA VAL A 797 -19.14 12.82 12.45
C VAL A 797 -19.98 14.09 12.45
N TRP A 798 -20.89 14.22 13.42
CA TRP A 798 -21.87 15.29 13.49
C TRP A 798 -21.65 16.18 14.71
N GLU A 799 -21.73 17.48 14.50
CA GLU A 799 -21.85 18.49 15.54
C GLU A 799 -23.33 18.75 15.82
N ILE A 800 -23.70 18.63 17.10
CA ILE A 800 -25.08 18.77 17.58
C ILE A 800 -25.04 19.83 18.67
N VAL A 801 -25.73 20.94 18.41
CA VAL A 801 -25.86 22.06 19.34
C VAL A 801 -27.34 22.29 19.56
N GLY A 802 -27.78 22.33 20.82
CA GLY A 802 -29.18 22.53 21.17
C GLY A 802 -29.81 23.70 20.42
N ASP A 803 -31.03 23.50 19.93
CA ASP A 803 -31.84 24.41 19.11
C ASP A 803 -31.39 24.61 17.65
N ASN A 804 -30.33 23.92 17.21
CA ASN A 804 -29.90 23.85 15.81
C ASN A 804 -30.09 22.45 15.20
N LEU A 805 -30.08 22.38 13.87
CA LEU A 805 -30.03 21.09 13.16
C LEU A 805 -28.59 20.53 13.21
N PRO A 806 -28.40 19.20 13.20
CA PRO A 806 -27.06 18.60 13.17
C PRO A 806 -26.26 19.08 11.95
N THR A 807 -25.00 19.43 12.15
CA THR A 807 -24.08 19.83 11.08
C THR A 807 -22.92 18.85 10.99
N LEU A 808 -22.33 18.68 9.81
CA LEU A 808 -21.14 17.84 9.64
C LEU A 808 -19.93 18.56 10.24
N LYS A 809 -19.08 17.81 10.95
CA LYS A 809 -17.83 18.30 11.54
C LYS A 809 -16.73 18.53 10.52
#